data_AF-L9J9A2-F1
#
_entry.id   AF-L9J9A2-F1
#
_cell.length_a   1.000
_cell.length_b   1.000
_cell.length_c   1.000
_cell.angle_alpha   90.00
_cell.angle_beta   90.00
_cell.angle_gamma   90.00
#
_symmetry.space_group_name_H-M   'P 1'
#
loop_
_entity.id
_entity.type
_entity.pdbx_description
1 polymer ?
#
loop_
_entity_poly.entity_id
_entity_poly.type
_entity_poly.pdbx_seq_one_letter_code
_entity_poly.pdbx_strand_id
1 'polypeptide(L)'
;MDSLITQAFQKELTCFICLNYLTDPITIGCGHSFCRPCLCLSWEEAKIPACCPICREPSRQKEFKTDIRMKNLVSIARKASLWQCLSSEEHLCGTHHETKKVFCEEDKSLLCLLCSKSQEHETHRHCPIDGAAEEYREKLLQQMRTLWEKIQENQRNLNEESDITNRWMCYVYRRAEMTRDAYWAQMNRAEYRDLHPVLHEEEQQHLEMLKKEREEILLQLEISKAKMERKKKHLRKTYEELRKMCYKPDVELLQDLGDILIRSKSVQLLIPQPVNPELSAQPITGLRDRLNCFRVEISFSDEIPSHSISLFDVRSLFRHDHQGTSVNSDRSHYLATWGTQRFSAGKHYWELDVDNSWDWALGVCKDSWTRSSGSISDSEDAFLLLCVKDDKRCNLLTTSPMICHYIKKPLGQVGVFLDFESGSGHVTLRRMMIRAEYYKVCQLLFGEERRSLEQLEKESKEIWQQLKESQHSMELKGILLRQMYEELKEMCHKPDRELLQVRTEEESRSETMQLHMPQPVNPELSSWPITGLINRLSRFYGKTCPPVVGPLPSGRGRRGKELGRRVSLSLGPVWPRALLLRSPDAPDGSRRPKLSPEEAMAKSRGRLYLWMCLAAALASFLAGFMVGWFIKPLKETATSVRYHQSTRWKLLSEMKAENIKSFLRSFTKLPHLAGTEQNLLLAKEIQTQWKKFGLDSTKLVHYDVLLSYPNETNANSISIVDEHGIEIFKTSYHEPPPDGYENVTNIVPPYNAFAAQGMPEGDLVYVNYARTEDFFKLEREMSINCTGKIVIARYGKIFRGNKVKNAMSAGAIGIILYSDPADYSAPEVQPYPRGWNLPGTAAQRGNVLNLNGAGDPLTPGYPAKEYTFRLNVEEGVGIPKIPVHPIGYNDAEMLLRKVRMNVHNINKVTRIYNVIGTIRGYVEPDRYVILGGHRDSWVFGAIDPTSGTAVLQEIAQSFGKLMSRVLFLISADDDSSSQCCSLSN
;
A
#
# COMPACT_ATOMS: atom_id res chain seq x y z
N MET A 1 -52.39 39.75 0.06
CA MET A 1 -50.97 39.75 -0.37
C MET A 1 -50.92 39.05 -1.72
N ASP A 2 -50.08 39.50 -2.65
CA ASP A 2 -49.97 38.85 -3.95
C ASP A 2 -49.44 37.42 -3.82
N SER A 3 -50.08 36.47 -4.50
CA SER A 3 -49.68 35.06 -4.49
C SER A 3 -48.24 34.85 -4.96
N LEU A 4 -47.77 35.70 -5.87
CA LEU A 4 -46.37 35.73 -6.34
C LEU A 4 -45.37 36.03 -5.22
N ILE A 5 -45.70 36.94 -4.29
CA ILE A 5 -44.84 37.28 -3.15
C ILE A 5 -44.79 36.09 -2.18
N THR A 6 -45.94 35.48 -1.90
CA THR A 6 -46.04 34.28 -1.05
C THR A 6 -45.22 33.12 -1.63
N GLN A 7 -45.34 32.85 -2.94
CA GLN A 7 -44.58 31.80 -3.62
C GLN A 7 -43.08 32.07 -3.67
N ALA A 8 -42.66 33.33 -3.87
CA ALA A 8 -41.25 33.70 -3.80
C ALA A 8 -40.69 33.49 -2.40
N PHE A 9 -41.40 33.93 -1.36
CA PHE A 9 -40.99 33.77 0.03
C PHE A 9 -40.95 32.29 0.47
N GLN A 10 -41.89 31.46 0.01
CA GLN A 10 -41.87 30.02 0.28
C GLN A 10 -40.62 29.32 -0.27
N LYS A 11 -40.13 29.70 -1.46
CA LYS A 11 -38.93 29.08 -2.06
C LYS A 11 -37.69 29.25 -1.17
N GLU A 12 -37.46 30.46 -0.63
CA GLU A 12 -36.33 30.74 0.27
C GLU A 12 -36.37 29.94 1.58
N LEU A 13 -37.55 29.43 1.98
CA LEU A 13 -37.73 28.58 3.16
C LEU A 13 -37.65 27.06 2.85
N THR A 14 -37.43 26.67 1.60
CA THR A 14 -37.31 25.26 1.18
C THR A 14 -35.87 24.80 0.97
N CYS A 15 -35.60 23.54 1.28
CA CYS A 15 -34.30 22.92 1.08
C CYS A 15 -34.15 22.39 -0.35
N PHE A 16 -33.16 22.89 -1.10
CA PHE A 16 -32.85 22.44 -2.47
C PHE A 16 -32.50 20.95 -2.62
N ILE A 17 -32.35 20.19 -1.52
CA ILE A 17 -32.01 18.75 -1.53
C ILE A 17 -33.25 17.85 -1.29
N CYS A 18 -34.22 18.28 -0.46
CA CYS A 18 -35.44 17.51 -0.21
C CYS A 18 -36.74 18.19 -0.70
N LEU A 19 -36.63 19.40 -1.25
CA LEU A 19 -37.73 20.22 -1.81
C LEU A 19 -38.88 20.47 -0.82
N ASN A 20 -38.59 20.42 0.48
CA ASN A 20 -39.53 20.63 1.59
C ASN A 20 -38.96 21.72 2.53
N TYR A 21 -39.81 22.28 3.40
CA TYR A 21 -39.47 23.32 4.38
C TYR A 21 -38.27 22.93 5.25
N LEU A 22 -37.29 23.83 5.38
CA LEU A 22 -35.98 23.56 6.01
C LEU A 22 -36.07 23.03 7.46
N THR A 23 -35.80 21.73 7.67
CA THR A 23 -35.70 21.10 8.99
C THR A 23 -34.26 21.18 9.51
N ASP A 24 -34.07 21.88 10.63
CA ASP A 24 -32.75 22.26 11.19
C ASP A 24 -31.87 23.00 10.16
N PRO A 25 -32.26 24.23 9.77
CA PRO A 25 -31.59 25.00 8.72
C PRO A 25 -30.16 25.36 9.10
N ILE A 26 -29.22 25.15 8.16
CA ILE A 26 -27.85 25.63 8.22
C ILE A 26 -27.56 26.43 6.98
N THR A 27 -27.12 27.67 7.19
CA THR A 27 -26.55 28.54 6.16
C THR A 27 -25.05 28.31 6.10
N ILE A 28 -24.53 27.76 5.00
CA ILE A 28 -23.07 27.58 4.83
C ILE A 28 -22.42 28.84 4.24
N GLY A 29 -21.09 28.92 4.30
CA GLY A 29 -20.31 30.13 3.96
C GLY A 29 -20.59 30.80 2.61
N CYS A 30 -21.13 30.06 1.63
CA CYS A 30 -21.56 30.57 0.33
C CYS A 30 -23.01 31.14 0.31
N GLY A 31 -23.59 31.42 1.47
CA GLY A 31 -24.94 31.98 1.65
C GLY A 31 -26.11 31.01 1.44
N HIS A 32 -25.87 29.78 0.99
CA HIS A 32 -26.92 28.81 0.71
C HIS A 32 -27.36 28.03 1.96
N SER A 33 -28.68 27.78 2.07
CA SER A 33 -29.32 27.16 3.23
C SER A 33 -29.84 25.75 2.96
N PHE A 34 -29.60 24.83 3.90
CA PHE A 34 -29.98 23.41 3.79
C PHE A 34 -30.47 22.83 5.13
N CYS A 35 -31.28 21.77 5.08
CA CYS A 35 -31.56 20.94 6.26
C CYS A 35 -30.28 20.23 6.73
N ARG A 36 -29.96 20.23 8.04
CA ARG A 36 -28.83 19.43 8.58
C ARG A 36 -28.83 17.98 8.08
N PRO A 37 -29.95 17.23 8.11
CA PRO A 37 -29.96 15.86 7.60
C PRO A 37 -29.69 15.70 6.09
N CYS A 38 -30.01 16.71 5.29
CA CYS A 38 -29.71 16.68 3.85
C CYS A 38 -28.22 16.93 3.60
N LEU A 39 -27.66 17.95 4.26
CA LEU A 39 -26.28 18.35 4.09
C LEU A 39 -25.31 17.29 4.63
N CYS A 40 -25.61 16.68 5.80
CA CYS A 40 -24.83 15.57 6.35
C CYS A 40 -24.70 14.39 5.38
N LEU A 41 -25.80 13.87 4.85
CA LEU A 41 -25.77 12.75 3.89
C LEU A 41 -25.09 13.15 2.56
N SER A 42 -25.35 14.35 2.06
CA SER A 42 -24.72 14.86 0.83
C SER A 42 -23.21 15.04 0.97
N TRP A 43 -22.68 15.24 2.18
CA TRP A 43 -21.26 15.34 2.45
C TRP A 43 -20.60 14.00 2.80
N GLU A 44 -21.36 13.01 3.29
CA GLU A 44 -20.88 11.63 3.48
C GLU A 44 -20.44 10.97 2.16
N GLU A 45 -21.12 11.32 1.07
CA GLU A 45 -20.87 10.81 -0.29
C GLU A 45 -19.82 11.64 -1.07
N ALA A 46 -19.44 12.81 -0.56
CA ALA A 46 -18.60 13.75 -1.28
C ALA A 46 -17.12 13.36 -1.24
N LYS A 47 -16.44 13.42 -2.39
CA LYS A 47 -14.96 13.34 -2.45
C LYS A 47 -14.37 14.60 -1.79
N ILE A 48 -13.52 14.41 -0.79
CA ILE A 48 -12.93 15.48 0.03
C ILE A 48 -12.17 16.50 -0.85
N PRO A 49 -12.36 17.83 -0.66
CA PRO A 49 -13.18 18.49 0.36
C PRO A 49 -14.67 18.54 0.03
N ALA A 50 -15.52 18.58 1.06
CA ALA A 50 -16.96 18.71 0.89
C ALA A 50 -17.36 20.09 0.31
N CYS A 51 -18.32 20.10 -0.61
CA CYS A 51 -18.74 21.29 -1.35
C CYS A 51 -20.22 21.61 -1.14
N CYS A 52 -20.61 22.86 -1.41
CA CYS A 52 -22.00 23.26 -1.51
C CYS A 52 -22.71 22.48 -2.64
N PRO A 53 -23.84 21.79 -2.37
CA PRO A 53 -24.58 21.06 -3.41
C PRO A 53 -25.12 21.93 -4.57
N ILE A 54 -25.26 23.25 -4.37
CA ILE A 54 -25.75 24.20 -5.37
C ILE A 54 -24.58 24.83 -6.14
N CYS A 55 -23.81 25.73 -5.52
CA CYS A 55 -22.75 26.48 -6.20
C CYS A 55 -21.41 25.73 -6.32
N ARG A 56 -21.28 24.53 -5.73
CA ARG A 56 -20.05 23.70 -5.69
C ARG A 56 -18.83 24.34 -5.01
N GLU A 57 -19.01 25.45 -4.29
CA GLU A 57 -17.94 26.07 -3.50
C GLU A 57 -17.50 25.14 -2.35
N PRO A 58 -16.19 24.91 -2.13
CA PRO A 58 -15.69 24.03 -1.08
C PRO A 58 -15.87 24.66 0.30
N SER A 59 -16.55 23.96 1.21
CA SER A 59 -16.77 24.46 2.57
C SER A 59 -15.59 24.17 3.49
N ARG A 60 -15.29 25.14 4.37
CA ARG A 60 -14.34 24.97 5.48
C ARG A 60 -15.01 24.70 6.83
N GLN A 61 -16.35 24.75 6.90
CA GLN A 61 -17.10 24.53 8.13
C GLN A 61 -17.20 23.04 8.44
N LYS A 62 -16.51 22.58 9.50
CA LYS A 62 -16.67 21.22 10.05
C LYS A 62 -17.83 21.13 11.04
N GLU A 63 -18.07 22.20 11.79
CA GLU A 63 -19.21 22.32 12.70
C GLU A 63 -20.37 23.07 12.06
N PHE A 64 -21.57 22.53 12.21
CA PHE A 64 -22.80 23.14 11.76
C PHE A 64 -23.54 23.84 12.92
N LYS A 65 -23.73 25.15 12.78
CA LYS A 65 -24.61 25.95 13.65
C LYS A 65 -25.94 26.18 12.92
N THR A 66 -27.04 25.98 13.63
CA THR A 66 -28.39 26.17 13.11
C THR A 66 -28.72 27.65 12.98
N ASP A 67 -29.26 28.08 11.85
CA ASP A 67 -29.76 29.44 11.67
C ASP A 67 -31.11 29.58 12.40
N ILE A 68 -31.06 30.22 13.58
CA ILE A 68 -32.22 30.44 14.44
C ILE A 68 -33.27 31.35 13.76
N ARG A 69 -32.85 32.32 12.93
CA ARG A 69 -33.77 33.20 12.22
C ARG A 69 -34.53 32.40 11.15
N MET A 70 -33.81 31.61 10.36
CA MET A 70 -34.40 30.73 9.37
C MET A 70 -35.33 29.69 10.02
N LYS A 71 -34.92 29.08 11.15
CA LYS A 71 -35.77 28.12 11.90
C LYS A 71 -37.10 28.74 12.33
N ASN A 72 -37.07 29.98 12.83
CA ASN A 72 -38.28 30.70 13.25
C ASN A 72 -39.21 31.02 12.06
N LEU A 73 -38.67 31.49 10.93
CA LEU A 73 -39.45 31.76 9.72
C LEU A 73 -40.10 30.49 9.15
N VAL A 74 -39.36 29.38 9.13
CA VAL A 74 -39.87 28.08 8.69
C VAL A 74 -40.99 27.57 9.60
N SER A 75 -40.86 27.72 10.93
CA SER A 75 -41.92 27.32 11.86
C SER A 75 -43.20 28.11 11.62
N ILE A 76 -43.12 29.43 11.40
CA ILE A 76 -44.27 30.28 11.02
C ILE A 76 -44.91 29.79 9.71
N ALA A 77 -44.11 29.50 8.68
CA ALA A 77 -44.60 29.01 7.39
C ALA A 77 -45.30 27.64 7.50
N ARG A 78 -44.75 26.71 8.29
CA ARG A 78 -45.39 25.41 8.59
C ARG A 78 -46.72 25.58 9.30
N LYS A 79 -46.80 26.45 10.32
CA LYS A 79 -48.05 26.72 11.04
C LYS A 79 -49.12 27.27 10.09
N ALA A 80 -48.76 28.18 9.18
CA ALA A 80 -49.68 28.67 8.15
C ALA A 80 -50.17 27.53 7.22
N SER A 81 -49.27 26.67 6.73
CA SER A 81 -49.64 25.51 5.89
C SER A 81 -50.49 24.48 6.65
N LEU A 82 -50.25 24.26 7.94
CA LEU A 82 -51.05 23.37 8.78
C LEU A 82 -52.48 23.87 8.96
N TRP A 83 -52.68 25.16 9.24
CA TRP A 83 -54.03 25.74 9.34
C TRP A 83 -54.77 25.70 8.00
N GLN A 84 -54.06 25.84 6.87
CA GLN A 84 -54.64 25.66 5.55
C GLN A 84 -55.07 24.20 5.29
N CYS A 85 -54.28 23.23 5.76
CA CYS A 85 -54.59 21.80 5.65
C CYS A 85 -55.80 21.40 6.53
N LEU A 86 -55.80 21.81 7.81
CA LEU A 86 -56.90 21.57 8.76
C LEU A 86 -58.22 22.29 8.40
N SER A 87 -58.24 23.07 7.32
CA SER A 87 -59.46 23.67 6.77
C SER A 87 -60.21 22.76 5.77
N SER A 88 -59.74 21.52 5.55
CA SER A 88 -60.45 20.51 4.75
C SER A 88 -61.56 19.79 5.56
N GLU A 89 -62.58 19.28 4.85
CA GLU A 89 -63.69 18.55 5.46
C GLU A 89 -63.25 17.25 6.17
N GLU A 90 -62.18 16.61 5.67
CA GLU A 90 -61.58 15.38 6.23
C GLU A 90 -61.04 15.56 7.67
N HIS A 91 -60.77 16.80 8.08
CA HIS A 91 -60.22 17.14 9.40
C HIS A 91 -61.25 17.71 10.39
N LEU A 92 -62.54 17.66 10.04
CA LEU A 92 -63.63 17.93 10.95
C LEU A 92 -63.92 16.74 11.89
N CYS A 93 -64.53 17.02 13.05
CA CYS A 93 -65.10 16.03 13.95
C CYS A 93 -66.45 15.54 13.40
N GLY A 94 -66.64 14.22 13.23
CA GLY A 94 -67.90 13.66 12.72
C GLY A 94 -69.11 13.86 13.65
N THR A 95 -68.88 14.14 14.93
CA THR A 95 -69.93 14.34 15.94
C THR A 95 -70.28 15.83 16.15
N HIS A 96 -69.28 16.70 16.07
CA HIS A 96 -69.41 18.12 16.44
C HIS A 96 -69.26 19.08 15.25
N HIS A 97 -68.82 18.61 14.08
CA HIS A 97 -68.43 19.38 12.90
C HIS A 97 -67.35 20.47 13.12
N GLU A 98 -66.77 20.55 14.32
CA GLU A 98 -65.58 21.37 14.61
C GLU A 98 -64.32 20.77 13.99
N THR A 99 -63.40 21.63 13.53
CA THR A 99 -62.02 21.23 13.19
C THR A 99 -61.33 20.54 14.36
N LYS A 100 -60.63 19.44 14.10
CA LYS A 100 -59.73 18.81 15.07
C LYS A 100 -58.48 19.68 15.26
N LYS A 101 -58.29 20.23 16.46
CA LYS A 101 -57.20 21.19 16.81
C LYS A 101 -56.33 20.75 17.98
N VAL A 102 -56.73 19.68 18.68
CA VAL A 102 -56.05 19.13 19.84
C VAL A 102 -55.48 17.76 19.48
N PHE A 103 -54.28 17.46 19.96
CA PHE A 103 -53.68 16.13 19.92
C PHE A 103 -53.75 15.50 21.32
N CYS A 104 -54.10 14.22 21.39
CA CYS A 104 -53.98 13.39 22.60
C CYS A 104 -52.71 12.55 22.51
N GLU A 105 -51.83 12.63 23.51
CA GLU A 105 -50.52 11.95 23.50
C GLU A 105 -50.64 10.43 23.70
N GLU A 106 -51.60 9.99 24.52
CA GLU A 106 -51.85 8.59 24.84
C GLU A 106 -52.47 7.84 23.64
N ASP A 107 -53.59 8.34 23.11
CA ASP A 107 -54.34 7.71 22.00
C ASP A 107 -53.74 8.03 20.62
N LYS A 108 -52.82 9.00 20.55
CA LYS A 108 -52.22 9.55 19.30
C LYS A 108 -53.27 10.06 18.30
N SER A 109 -54.41 10.52 18.82
CA SER A 109 -55.59 10.91 18.07
C SER A 109 -55.71 12.43 17.90
N LEU A 110 -56.52 12.86 16.92
CA LEU A 110 -56.83 14.27 16.67
C LEU A 110 -58.28 14.58 17.08
N LEU A 111 -58.42 15.49 18.04
CA LEU A 111 -59.68 15.82 18.71
C LEU A 111 -60.08 17.27 18.43
N CYS A 112 -61.40 17.54 18.41
CA CYS A 112 -61.92 18.90 18.56
C CYS A 112 -62.01 19.29 20.04
N LEU A 113 -62.31 20.55 20.33
CA LEU A 113 -62.23 21.11 21.69
C LEU A 113 -63.29 20.52 22.64
N LEU A 114 -64.39 20.02 22.07
CA LEU A 114 -65.42 19.27 22.79
C LEU A 114 -65.02 17.81 23.05
N CYS A 115 -64.41 17.13 22.07
CA CYS A 115 -63.90 15.76 22.23
C CYS A 115 -62.78 15.67 23.28
N SER A 116 -61.87 16.67 23.36
CA SER A 116 -60.85 16.74 24.42
C SER A 116 -61.40 17.00 25.83
N LYS A 117 -62.73 17.01 26.00
CA LYS A 117 -63.46 17.10 27.27
C LYS A 117 -64.49 15.97 27.43
N SER A 118 -64.44 14.93 26.61
CA SER A 118 -65.23 13.71 26.85
C SER A 118 -64.66 12.96 28.06
N GLN A 119 -65.51 12.18 28.73
CA GLN A 119 -65.10 11.32 29.85
C GLN A 119 -64.05 10.26 29.46
N GLU A 120 -63.91 9.97 28.16
CA GLU A 120 -62.89 9.06 27.60
C GLU A 120 -61.49 9.67 27.55
N HIS A 121 -61.38 11.00 27.42
CA HIS A 121 -60.10 11.72 27.30
C HIS A 121 -59.84 12.71 28.46
N GLU A 122 -60.75 12.86 29.42
CA GLU A 122 -60.67 13.83 30.52
C GLU A 122 -59.37 13.73 31.35
N THR A 123 -58.79 12.53 31.44
CA THR A 123 -57.54 12.24 32.14
C THR A 123 -56.29 12.23 31.24
N HIS A 124 -56.45 12.37 29.92
CA HIS A 124 -55.37 12.24 28.94
C HIS A 124 -54.62 13.57 28.71
N ARG A 125 -53.37 13.49 28.26
CA ARG A 125 -52.50 14.65 28.05
C ARG A 125 -52.76 15.27 26.68
N HIS A 126 -53.34 16.47 26.73
CA HIS A 126 -53.70 17.25 25.55
C HIS A 126 -52.72 18.37 25.23
N CYS A 127 -52.39 18.52 23.95
CA CYS A 127 -51.58 19.65 23.45
C CYS A 127 -52.06 20.14 22.06
N PRO A 128 -51.78 21.40 21.67
CA PRO A 128 -52.09 21.89 20.32
C PRO A 128 -51.26 21.15 19.26
N ILE A 129 -51.87 20.80 18.13
CA ILE A 129 -51.22 20.01 17.05
C ILE A 129 -49.92 20.68 16.56
N ASP A 130 -49.90 22.00 16.44
CA ASP A 130 -48.75 22.79 15.99
C ASP A 130 -47.62 22.92 17.02
N GLY A 131 -47.92 22.64 18.29
CA GLY A 131 -46.93 22.45 19.35
C GLY A 131 -46.39 21.02 19.35
N ALA A 132 -47.28 20.04 19.32
CA ALA A 132 -46.96 18.61 19.33
C ALA A 132 -46.03 18.22 18.17
N ALA A 133 -46.35 18.67 16.94
CA ALA A 133 -45.58 18.31 15.74
C ALA A 133 -44.16 18.89 15.75
N GLU A 134 -43.96 20.11 16.23
CA GLU A 134 -42.61 20.71 16.34
C GLU A 134 -41.82 20.10 17.52
N GLU A 135 -42.45 19.70 18.62
CA GLU A 135 -41.80 18.92 19.68
C GLU A 135 -41.35 17.53 19.17
N TYR A 136 -42.21 16.85 18.40
CA TYR A 136 -41.90 15.55 17.79
C TYR A 136 -40.78 15.68 16.74
N ARG A 137 -40.72 16.79 15.98
CA ARG A 137 -39.59 17.11 15.10
C ARG A 137 -38.29 17.34 15.86
N GLU A 138 -38.30 18.04 16.98
CA GLU A 138 -37.07 18.23 17.77
C GLU A 138 -36.61 16.93 18.45
N LYS A 139 -37.54 16.07 18.89
CA LYS A 139 -37.25 14.70 19.35
C LYS A 139 -36.58 13.86 18.25
N LEU A 140 -37.10 13.88 17.02
CA LEU A 140 -36.45 13.23 15.87
C LEU A 140 -35.07 13.83 15.59
N LEU A 141 -34.95 15.15 15.53
CA LEU A 141 -33.68 15.83 15.27
C LEU A 141 -32.61 15.51 16.32
N GLN A 142 -32.98 15.44 17.60
CA GLN A 142 -32.06 15.03 18.66
C GLN A 142 -31.57 13.59 18.46
N GLN A 143 -32.47 12.67 18.09
CA GLN A 143 -32.10 11.28 17.81
C GLN A 143 -31.30 11.12 16.51
N MET A 144 -31.47 12.03 15.54
CA MET A 144 -30.60 12.12 14.37
C MET A 144 -29.22 12.70 14.71
N ARG A 145 -29.10 13.65 15.65
CA ARG A 145 -27.81 14.17 16.12
C ARG A 145 -26.98 13.05 16.77
N THR A 146 -27.54 12.29 17.70
CA THR A 146 -26.86 11.13 18.33
C THR A 146 -26.54 10.01 17.32
N LEU A 147 -27.40 9.77 16.33
CA LEU A 147 -27.14 8.79 15.27
C LEU A 147 -26.01 9.24 14.33
N TRP A 148 -25.90 10.53 14.04
CA TRP A 148 -24.81 11.10 13.23
C TRP A 148 -23.46 10.99 13.95
N GLU A 149 -23.42 11.29 15.26
CA GLU A 149 -22.22 11.09 16.09
C GLU A 149 -21.72 9.63 16.01
N LYS A 150 -22.65 8.66 16.04
CA LYS A 150 -22.33 7.22 15.92
C LYS A 150 -21.89 6.80 14.51
N ILE A 151 -22.38 7.44 13.46
CA ILE A 151 -21.86 7.27 12.08
C ILE A 151 -20.41 7.79 12.00
N GLN A 152 -20.15 8.97 12.57
CA GLN A 152 -18.80 9.57 12.59
C GLN A 152 -17.81 8.78 13.46
N GLU A 153 -18.26 8.20 14.58
CA GLU A 153 -17.47 7.27 15.41
C GLU A 153 -17.10 6.00 14.63
N ASN A 154 -18.08 5.34 13.99
CA ASN A 154 -17.82 4.16 13.19
C ASN A 154 -16.92 4.47 11.96
N GLN A 155 -16.99 5.67 11.40
CA GLN A 155 -16.09 6.11 10.32
C GLN A 155 -14.66 6.36 10.80
N ARG A 156 -14.47 6.94 12.00
CA ARG A 156 -13.13 7.06 12.61
C ARG A 156 -12.52 5.69 12.86
N ASN A 157 -13.30 4.75 13.40
CA ASN A 157 -12.85 3.38 13.64
C ASN A 157 -12.46 2.65 12.33
N LEU A 158 -13.20 2.87 11.23
CA LEU A 158 -12.87 2.31 9.91
C LEU A 158 -11.57 2.87 9.32
N ASN A 159 -11.30 4.17 9.56
CA ASN A 159 -10.05 4.80 9.16
C ASN A 159 -8.88 4.22 9.99
N GLU A 160 -9.01 4.19 11.32
CA GLU A 160 -8.00 3.62 12.23
C GLU A 160 -7.67 2.17 11.87
N GLU A 161 -8.67 1.32 11.59
CA GLU A 161 -8.45 -0.07 11.15
C GLU A 161 -7.62 -0.16 9.85
N SER A 162 -7.84 0.80 8.94
CA SER A 162 -7.09 0.89 7.68
C SER A 162 -5.65 1.35 7.90
N ASP A 163 -5.44 2.29 8.84
CA ASP A 163 -4.11 2.77 9.21
C ASP A 163 -3.35 1.77 10.09
N ILE A 164 -4.05 0.94 10.88
CA ILE A 164 -3.49 -0.27 11.52
C ILE A 164 -3.01 -1.22 10.43
N THR A 165 -3.86 -1.56 9.44
CA THR A 165 -3.50 -2.45 8.32
C THR A 165 -2.24 -1.96 7.58
N ASN A 166 -2.16 -0.66 7.27
CA ASN A 166 -1.02 -0.05 6.60
C ASN A 166 0.28 -0.13 7.44
N ARG A 167 0.22 0.26 8.73
CA ARG A 167 1.35 0.14 9.67
C ARG A 167 1.83 -1.31 9.80
N TRP A 168 0.90 -2.25 9.86
CA TRP A 168 1.17 -3.67 10.07
C TRP A 168 1.84 -4.33 8.86
N MET A 169 1.37 -4.01 7.64
CA MET A 169 2.04 -4.43 6.40
C MET A 169 3.47 -3.89 6.29
N CYS A 170 3.71 -2.63 6.68
CA CYS A 170 5.06 -2.06 6.73
C CYS A 170 5.95 -2.78 7.76
N TYR A 171 5.40 -3.12 8.93
CA TYR A 171 6.13 -3.89 9.94
C TYR A 171 6.56 -5.26 9.43
N VAL A 172 5.67 -6.08 8.85
CA VAL A 172 6.04 -7.45 8.43
C VAL A 172 7.03 -7.44 7.28
N TYR A 173 6.91 -6.50 6.33
CA TYR A 173 7.92 -6.34 5.28
C TYR A 173 9.30 -6.07 5.87
N ARG A 174 9.42 -5.11 6.81
CA ARG A 174 10.66 -4.82 7.53
C ARG A 174 11.14 -6.00 8.39
N ARG A 175 10.24 -6.74 9.03
CA ARG A 175 10.59 -7.89 9.87
C ARG A 175 11.20 -9.02 9.03
N ALA A 176 10.62 -9.33 7.88
CA ALA A 176 11.18 -10.29 6.93
C ALA A 176 12.53 -9.84 6.37
N GLU A 177 12.66 -8.56 5.99
CA GLU A 177 13.93 -7.94 5.56
C GLU A 177 15.03 -8.09 6.64
N MET A 178 14.70 -7.82 7.91
CA MET A 178 15.61 -7.98 9.05
C MET A 178 16.01 -9.44 9.31
N THR A 179 15.10 -10.41 9.13
CA THR A 179 15.42 -11.83 9.26
C THR A 179 16.47 -12.23 8.22
N ARG A 180 16.27 -11.89 6.94
CA ARG A 180 17.22 -12.23 5.87
C ARG A 180 18.59 -11.62 6.11
N ASP A 181 18.66 -10.33 6.42
CA ASP A 181 19.94 -9.64 6.66
C ASP A 181 20.72 -10.26 7.83
N ALA A 182 20.02 -10.72 8.89
CA ALA A 182 20.65 -11.35 10.05
C ALA A 182 21.21 -12.74 9.73
N TYR A 183 20.50 -13.57 8.97
CA TYR A 183 20.99 -14.88 8.52
C TYR A 183 22.09 -14.75 7.46
N TRP A 184 21.93 -13.85 6.48
CA TRP A 184 22.94 -13.55 5.46
C TRP A 184 24.26 -13.03 6.05
N ALA A 185 24.20 -12.14 7.06
CA ALA A 185 25.40 -11.65 7.74
C ALA A 185 26.14 -12.74 8.56
N GLN A 186 25.47 -13.85 8.89
CA GLN A 186 26.08 -15.00 9.54
C GLN A 186 26.67 -15.99 8.51
N MET A 187 25.94 -16.26 7.42
CA MET A 187 26.39 -17.08 6.30
C MET A 187 27.75 -16.64 5.73
N ASN A 188 27.98 -15.33 5.63
CA ASN A 188 29.23 -14.76 5.11
C ASN A 188 30.43 -14.83 6.09
N ARG A 189 30.27 -15.37 7.31
CA ARG A 189 31.40 -15.58 8.24
C ARG A 189 32.08 -16.93 8.00
N ALA A 190 33.41 -16.92 7.92
CA ALA A 190 34.21 -18.14 7.77
C ALA A 190 33.94 -19.20 8.86
N GLU A 191 33.64 -18.77 10.08
CA GLU A 191 33.33 -19.62 11.26
C GLU A 191 32.02 -20.43 11.11
N TYR A 192 31.12 -20.05 10.22
CA TYR A 192 29.78 -20.64 10.05
C TYR A 192 29.60 -21.35 8.70
N ARG A 193 30.68 -21.51 7.93
CA ARG A 193 30.67 -22.15 6.60
C ARG A 193 30.01 -23.55 6.61
N ASP A 194 30.25 -24.32 7.66
CA ASP A 194 29.74 -25.70 7.78
C ASP A 194 28.31 -25.77 8.33
N LEU A 195 27.78 -24.64 8.85
CA LEU A 195 26.42 -24.50 9.40
C LEU A 195 25.44 -23.86 8.41
N HIS A 196 25.92 -23.47 7.22
CA HIS A 196 25.20 -22.74 6.19
C HIS A 196 23.84 -23.38 5.78
N PRO A 197 23.69 -24.71 5.66
CA PRO A 197 22.40 -25.33 5.33
C PRO A 197 21.37 -25.18 6.45
N VAL A 198 21.77 -25.40 7.71
CA VAL A 198 20.90 -25.31 8.90
C VAL A 198 20.43 -23.87 9.11
N LEU A 199 21.34 -22.90 8.92
CA LEU A 199 21.00 -21.48 9.02
C LEU A 199 20.02 -21.04 7.93
N HIS A 200 20.12 -21.59 6.72
CA HIS A 200 19.12 -21.34 5.66
C HIS A 200 17.77 -21.99 6.00
N GLU A 201 17.76 -23.18 6.60
CA GLU A 201 16.51 -23.82 7.03
C GLU A 201 15.80 -23.03 8.14
N GLU A 202 16.53 -22.60 9.18
CA GLU A 202 15.99 -21.72 10.22
C GLU A 202 15.45 -20.40 9.64
N GLU A 203 16.12 -19.82 8.64
CA GLU A 203 15.67 -18.59 7.96
C GLU A 203 14.31 -18.81 7.29
N GLN A 204 14.17 -19.86 6.49
CA GLN A 204 12.92 -20.16 5.78
C GLN A 204 11.78 -20.50 6.76
N GLN A 205 12.06 -21.24 7.84
CA GLN A 205 11.07 -21.53 8.88
C GLN A 205 10.57 -20.23 9.55
N HIS A 206 11.44 -19.29 9.90
CA HIS A 206 11.03 -17.98 10.44
C HIS A 206 10.22 -17.16 9.43
N LEU A 207 10.60 -17.16 8.14
CA LEU A 207 9.91 -16.40 7.10
C LEU A 207 8.50 -16.95 6.82
N GLU A 208 8.33 -18.28 6.80
CA GLU A 208 7.03 -18.92 6.58
C GLU A 208 6.09 -18.75 7.80
N MET A 209 6.62 -18.78 9.03
CA MET A 209 5.85 -18.43 10.23
C MET A 209 5.36 -16.97 10.20
N LEU A 210 6.23 -16.02 9.87
CA LEU A 210 5.86 -14.60 9.71
C LEU A 210 4.81 -14.38 8.61
N LYS A 211 4.85 -15.20 7.55
CA LYS A 211 3.85 -15.19 6.47
C LYS A 211 2.50 -15.74 6.94
N LYS A 212 2.46 -16.87 7.65
CA LYS A 212 1.23 -17.45 8.22
C LYS A 212 0.56 -16.50 9.21
N GLU A 213 1.32 -15.95 10.14
CA GLU A 213 0.81 -14.98 11.12
C GLU A 213 0.28 -13.70 10.45
N ARG A 214 0.89 -13.28 9.33
CA ARG A 214 0.37 -12.21 8.46
C ARG A 214 -0.98 -12.56 7.82
N GLU A 215 -1.15 -13.78 7.32
CA GLU A 215 -2.40 -14.20 6.69
C GLU A 215 -3.53 -14.29 7.75
N GLU A 216 -3.23 -14.78 8.95
CA GLU A 216 -4.17 -14.83 10.07
C GLU A 216 -4.60 -13.42 10.56
N ILE A 217 -3.66 -12.48 10.71
CA ILE A 217 -3.98 -11.12 11.20
C ILE A 217 -4.66 -10.26 10.13
N LEU A 218 -4.28 -10.38 8.85
CA LEU A 218 -4.98 -9.69 7.77
C LEU A 218 -6.44 -10.15 7.67
N LEU A 219 -6.71 -11.45 7.82
CA LEU A 219 -8.07 -11.99 7.85
C LEU A 219 -8.90 -11.42 9.03
N GLN A 220 -8.32 -11.25 10.21
CA GLN A 220 -8.99 -10.61 11.35
C GLN A 220 -9.36 -9.14 11.07
N LEU A 221 -8.43 -8.37 10.49
CA LEU A 221 -8.64 -6.97 10.11
C LEU A 221 -9.71 -6.83 9.02
N GLU A 222 -9.73 -7.73 8.02
CA GLU A 222 -10.76 -7.75 6.98
C GLU A 222 -12.16 -8.07 7.53
N ILE A 223 -12.28 -9.08 8.40
CA ILE A 223 -13.55 -9.43 9.06
C ILE A 223 -14.07 -8.26 9.91
N SER A 224 -13.18 -7.59 10.65
CA SER A 224 -13.50 -6.41 11.46
C SER A 224 -13.95 -5.22 10.60
N LYS A 225 -13.21 -4.91 9.54
CA LYS A 225 -13.56 -3.86 8.57
C LYS A 225 -14.91 -4.14 7.89
N ALA A 226 -15.19 -5.38 7.53
CA ALA A 226 -16.49 -5.80 6.99
C ALA A 226 -17.63 -5.63 8.02
N LYS A 227 -17.37 -5.87 9.30
CA LYS A 227 -18.32 -5.62 10.40
C LYS A 227 -18.61 -4.12 10.60
N MET A 228 -17.59 -3.27 10.51
CA MET A 228 -17.73 -1.81 10.55
C MET A 228 -18.53 -1.27 9.35
N GLU A 229 -18.28 -1.77 8.14
CA GLU A 229 -19.05 -1.39 6.93
C GLU A 229 -20.52 -1.81 7.02
N ARG A 230 -20.80 -3.04 7.50
CA ARG A 230 -22.18 -3.48 7.76
C ARG A 230 -22.88 -2.58 8.77
N LYS A 231 -22.19 -2.18 9.85
CA LYS A 231 -22.71 -1.25 10.87
C LYS A 231 -22.96 0.15 10.30
N LYS A 232 -22.03 0.71 9.50
CA LYS A 232 -22.19 2.00 8.80
C LYS A 232 -23.46 2.01 7.94
N LYS A 233 -23.63 1.00 7.08
CA LYS A 233 -24.82 0.87 6.21
C LYS A 233 -26.12 0.80 7.02
N HIS A 234 -26.11 0.10 8.16
CA HIS A 234 -27.29 0.02 9.03
C HIS A 234 -27.62 1.35 9.73
N LEU A 235 -26.62 2.00 10.34
CA LEU A 235 -26.76 3.33 10.97
C LEU A 235 -27.31 4.35 9.95
N ARG A 236 -26.75 4.37 8.74
CA ARG A 236 -27.16 5.28 7.66
C ARG A 236 -28.59 5.00 7.20
N LYS A 237 -29.01 3.74 7.00
CA LYS A 237 -30.40 3.41 6.65
C LYS A 237 -31.38 3.95 7.68
N THR A 238 -31.11 3.77 8.97
CA THR A 238 -31.92 4.33 10.06
C THR A 238 -31.92 5.87 10.06
N TYR A 239 -30.82 6.51 9.68
CA TYR A 239 -30.74 7.96 9.53
C TYR A 239 -31.63 8.46 8.36
N GLU A 240 -31.64 7.76 7.24
CA GLU A 240 -32.54 8.05 6.11
C GLU A 240 -34.02 7.80 6.44
N GLU A 241 -34.34 6.80 7.25
CA GLU A 241 -35.69 6.54 7.78
C GLU A 241 -36.17 7.69 8.69
N LEU A 242 -35.37 8.10 9.69
CA LEU A 242 -35.66 9.27 10.53
C LEU A 242 -35.79 10.56 9.70
N ARG A 243 -34.95 10.72 8.66
CA ARG A 243 -35.02 11.88 7.74
C ARG A 243 -36.35 11.93 7.00
N LYS A 244 -36.86 10.79 6.52
CA LYS A 244 -38.16 10.73 5.82
C LYS A 244 -39.31 11.11 6.75
N MET A 245 -39.29 10.64 8.01
CA MET A 245 -40.29 11.04 9.01
C MET A 245 -40.31 12.56 9.26
N CYS A 246 -39.14 13.20 9.29
CA CYS A 246 -39.03 14.66 9.46
C CYS A 246 -39.68 15.51 8.35
N TYR A 247 -40.11 14.90 7.24
CA TYR A 247 -40.73 15.57 6.09
C TYR A 247 -42.20 15.20 5.87
N LYS A 248 -42.79 14.36 6.72
CA LYS A 248 -44.23 14.09 6.72
C LYS A 248 -45.03 15.34 7.15
N PRO A 249 -46.28 15.50 6.67
CA PRO A 249 -47.25 16.43 7.24
C PRO A 249 -47.40 16.23 8.75
N ASP A 250 -47.71 17.31 9.46
CA ASP A 250 -47.81 17.34 10.93
C ASP A 250 -48.78 16.29 11.48
N VAL A 251 -49.88 16.02 10.77
CA VAL A 251 -50.88 14.98 11.09
C VAL A 251 -50.28 13.57 11.05
N GLU A 252 -49.67 13.18 9.93
CA GLU A 252 -49.07 11.84 9.77
C GLU A 252 -47.87 11.62 10.72
N LEU A 253 -47.09 12.67 10.96
CA LEU A 253 -45.91 12.64 11.83
C LEU A 253 -46.27 12.21 13.27
N LEU A 254 -47.41 12.68 13.77
CA LEU A 254 -47.84 12.44 15.15
C LEU A 254 -48.29 10.99 15.39
N GLN A 255 -48.80 10.31 14.35
CA GLN A 255 -49.35 8.96 14.44
C GLN A 255 -48.25 7.87 14.37
N ASP A 256 -47.28 8.03 13.47
CA ASP A 256 -46.32 6.98 13.08
C ASP A 256 -45.03 6.88 13.93
N LEU A 257 -44.83 7.72 14.96
CA LEU A 257 -43.48 7.97 15.50
C LEU A 257 -42.85 6.82 16.31
N GLY A 258 -43.67 6.03 17.02
CA GLY A 258 -43.22 5.19 18.14
C GLY A 258 -42.14 4.16 17.78
N ASP A 259 -42.46 3.26 16.85
CA ASP A 259 -41.64 2.09 16.54
C ASP A 259 -40.32 2.45 15.84
N ILE A 260 -40.28 3.61 15.18
CA ILE A 260 -39.09 4.13 14.50
C ILE A 260 -38.10 4.66 15.53
N LEU A 261 -38.56 5.40 16.55
CA LEU A 261 -37.71 5.85 17.65
C LEU A 261 -37.13 4.68 18.44
N ILE A 262 -37.94 3.66 18.77
CA ILE A 262 -37.48 2.45 19.48
C ILE A 262 -36.39 1.74 18.67
N ARG A 263 -36.66 1.41 17.40
CA ARG A 263 -35.67 0.77 16.51
C ARG A 263 -34.39 1.60 16.39
N SER A 264 -34.49 2.93 16.28
CA SER A 264 -33.30 3.78 16.13
C SER A 264 -32.34 3.73 17.33
N LYS A 265 -32.86 3.58 18.55
CA LYS A 265 -32.04 3.43 19.77
C LYS A 265 -31.28 2.10 19.76
N SER A 266 -31.95 1.00 19.38
CA SER A 266 -31.32 -0.32 19.27
C SER A 266 -30.15 -0.34 18.28
N VAL A 267 -30.25 0.39 17.16
CA VAL A 267 -29.18 0.45 16.14
C VAL A 267 -27.93 1.20 16.63
N GLN A 268 -28.05 2.11 17.60
CA GLN A 268 -26.93 2.86 18.19
C GLN A 268 -26.08 2.03 19.18
N LEU A 269 -26.60 0.91 19.70
CA LEU A 269 -25.88 0.03 20.62
C LEU A 269 -24.67 -0.64 19.94
N LEU A 270 -23.55 -0.78 20.67
CA LEU A 270 -22.33 -1.50 20.26
C LEU A 270 -21.77 -1.07 18.88
N ILE A 271 -20.97 0.00 18.87
CA ILE A 271 -20.11 0.35 17.72
C ILE A 271 -18.87 -0.57 17.74
N PRO A 272 -18.55 -1.27 16.63
CA PRO A 272 -17.33 -2.08 16.54
C PRO A 272 -16.09 -1.21 16.74
N GLN A 273 -15.15 -1.69 17.56
CA GLN A 273 -13.88 -1.02 17.85
C GLN A 273 -12.76 -1.64 17.01
N PRO A 274 -11.69 -0.88 16.68
CA PRO A 274 -10.54 -1.40 15.94
C PRO A 274 -9.88 -2.61 16.60
N VAL A 275 -9.41 -3.55 15.78
CA VAL A 275 -8.62 -4.71 16.23
C VAL A 275 -7.19 -4.26 16.50
N ASN A 276 -6.63 -4.66 17.65
CA ASN A 276 -5.24 -4.38 18.01
C ASN A 276 -4.45 -5.69 17.85
N PRO A 277 -3.82 -5.95 16.69
CA PRO A 277 -3.09 -7.19 16.46
C PRO A 277 -1.80 -7.24 17.28
N GLU A 278 -1.74 -8.15 18.25
CA GLU A 278 -0.51 -8.54 18.94
C GLU A 278 0.19 -9.64 18.12
N LEU A 279 1.49 -9.48 17.85
CA LEU A 279 2.32 -10.50 17.20
C LEU A 279 2.88 -11.47 18.26
N SER A 280 2.83 -12.77 17.98
CA SER A 280 3.54 -13.81 18.72
C SER A 280 5.02 -13.81 18.32
N ALA A 281 5.74 -12.77 18.72
CA ALA A 281 7.12 -12.48 18.30
C ALA A 281 8.12 -13.54 18.81
N GLN A 282 8.19 -14.69 18.13
CA GLN A 282 9.12 -15.76 18.46
C GLN A 282 10.58 -15.25 18.41
N PRO A 283 11.41 -15.64 19.39
CA PRO A 283 12.79 -15.20 19.47
C PRO A 283 13.63 -15.88 18.39
N ILE A 284 14.45 -15.10 17.67
CA ILE A 284 15.46 -15.68 16.79
C ILE A 284 16.54 -16.32 17.67
N THR A 285 16.59 -17.64 17.69
CA THR A 285 17.39 -18.45 18.63
C THR A 285 18.86 -18.01 18.68
N GLY A 286 19.40 -17.80 19.88
CA GLY A 286 20.79 -17.38 20.07
C GLY A 286 21.17 -16.01 19.48
N LEU A 287 20.20 -15.13 19.14
CA LEU A 287 20.51 -13.79 18.63
C LEU A 287 21.23 -12.92 19.68
N ARG A 288 20.79 -12.95 20.96
CA ARG A 288 21.44 -12.19 22.04
C ARG A 288 22.89 -12.60 22.24
N ASP A 289 23.18 -13.90 22.17
CA ASP A 289 24.53 -14.45 22.37
C ASP A 289 25.45 -14.08 21.20
N ARG A 290 24.93 -14.08 19.96
CA ARG A 290 25.61 -13.57 18.76
C ARG A 290 25.92 -12.06 18.84
N LEU A 291 25.05 -11.27 19.47
CA LEU A 291 25.24 -9.83 19.67
C LEU A 291 26.20 -9.51 20.82
N ASN A 292 26.23 -10.34 21.87
CA ASN A 292 27.17 -10.23 22.98
C ASN A 292 28.64 -10.35 22.53
N CYS A 293 28.92 -10.92 21.35
CA CYS A 293 30.25 -10.87 20.71
C CYS A 293 30.72 -9.44 20.36
N PHE A 294 29.81 -8.45 20.32
CA PHE A 294 30.09 -7.03 20.07
C PHE A 294 29.87 -6.15 21.32
N ARG A 295 29.77 -6.76 22.52
CA ARG A 295 29.34 -6.06 23.74
C ARG A 295 30.33 -4.98 24.17
N VAL A 296 29.85 -3.75 24.27
CA VAL A 296 30.55 -2.58 24.83
C VAL A 296 29.80 -2.07 26.05
N GLU A 297 30.52 -1.49 27.00
CA GLU A 297 29.92 -0.84 28.17
C GLU A 297 29.75 0.66 27.90
N ILE A 298 28.53 1.16 28.13
CA ILE A 298 28.19 2.58 28.02
C ILE A 298 28.19 3.20 29.41
N SER A 299 28.87 4.32 29.56
CA SER A 299 29.01 5.07 30.79
C SER A 299 28.40 6.45 30.56
N PHE A 300 27.33 6.75 31.30
CA PHE A 300 26.71 8.06 31.28
C PHE A 300 27.50 9.01 32.19
N SER A 301 27.71 10.25 31.76
CA SER A 301 28.32 11.27 32.63
C SER A 301 27.33 11.72 33.69
N ASP A 302 27.83 12.03 34.89
CA ASP A 302 27.04 12.64 35.97
C ASP A 302 26.21 13.83 35.49
N GLU A 303 25.04 14.00 36.13
CA GLU A 303 23.92 14.83 35.67
C GLU A 303 24.32 16.23 35.17
N ILE A 304 24.46 16.38 33.85
CA ILE A 304 24.37 17.68 33.20
C ILE A 304 22.90 18.11 33.30
N PRO A 305 22.54 19.22 33.98
CA PRO A 305 21.14 19.65 34.10
C PRO A 305 20.57 19.94 32.71
N SER A 306 19.75 19.00 32.22
CA SER A 306 19.51 18.90 30.79
C SER A 306 18.74 20.10 30.24
N HIS A 307 19.13 20.55 29.05
CA HIS A 307 18.32 21.49 28.29
C HIS A 307 16.95 20.86 28.01
N SER A 308 15.88 21.65 28.15
CA SER A 308 14.51 21.17 28.17
C SER A 308 14.02 20.70 26.79
N ILE A 309 14.22 19.42 26.49
CA ILE A 309 13.77 18.81 25.24
C ILE A 309 12.24 18.84 25.18
N SER A 310 11.72 19.47 24.13
CA SER A 310 10.29 19.61 23.86
C SER A 310 9.90 18.67 22.72
N LEU A 311 9.36 17.50 23.04
CA LEU A 311 8.94 16.42 22.12
C LEU A 311 7.62 16.72 21.37
N PHE A 312 7.45 17.97 20.92
CA PHE A 312 6.14 18.50 20.50
C PHE A 312 5.62 17.91 19.19
N ASP A 313 6.48 17.72 18.17
CA ASP A 313 6.03 17.30 16.84
C ASP A 313 5.82 15.79 16.67
N VAL A 314 6.50 14.93 17.43
CA VAL A 314 6.21 13.48 17.36
C VAL A 314 4.77 13.21 17.81
N ARG A 315 4.26 13.93 18.82
CA ARG A 315 2.84 13.83 19.26
C ARG A 315 1.86 14.59 18.37
N SER A 316 2.30 15.54 17.53
CA SER A 316 1.43 16.27 16.59
C SER A 316 1.06 15.40 15.38
N LEU A 317 2.03 14.63 14.86
CA LEU A 317 1.88 13.73 13.71
C LEU A 317 0.85 12.59 13.92
N PHE A 318 0.52 12.23 15.16
CA PHE A 318 -0.47 11.19 15.48
C PHE A 318 -1.89 11.69 15.78
N ARG A 319 -2.16 13.01 15.80
CA ARG A 319 -3.53 13.54 15.99
C ARG A 319 -3.95 14.50 14.89
N HIS A 320 -4.60 13.95 13.88
CA HIS A 320 -5.43 14.72 12.95
C HIS A 320 -6.90 14.76 13.42
N ASP A 321 -7.46 15.98 13.41
CA ASP A 321 -8.87 16.29 13.65
C ASP A 321 -9.49 15.98 15.03
N HIS A 322 -8.77 16.36 16.09
CA HIS A 322 -9.39 16.83 17.35
C HIS A 322 -9.08 18.32 17.60
N GLN A 323 -9.67 19.20 16.79
CA GLN A 323 -9.80 20.63 17.13
C GLN A 323 -11.09 20.82 17.93
N GLY A 324 -10.96 21.21 19.21
CA GLY A 324 -12.12 21.45 20.09
C GLY A 324 -11.73 21.81 21.52
N THR A 325 -10.67 21.21 22.05
CA THR A 325 -10.05 21.60 23.33
C THR A 325 -8.76 22.37 23.09
N SER A 326 -8.64 23.53 23.72
CA SER A 326 -7.33 24.13 24.02
C SER A 326 -6.68 23.29 25.12
N VAL A 327 -6.05 22.18 24.74
CA VAL A 327 -5.25 21.37 25.67
C VAL A 327 -4.14 22.27 26.21
N ASN A 328 -4.17 22.56 27.52
CA ASN A 328 -3.10 23.28 28.18
C ASN A 328 -1.78 22.55 27.87
N SER A 329 -0.84 23.29 27.29
CA SER A 329 0.46 22.74 26.92
C SER A 329 1.35 22.61 28.15
N ASP A 330 1.06 21.65 29.03
CA ASP A 330 2.04 21.13 29.97
C ASP A 330 3.17 20.53 29.13
N ARG A 331 4.22 21.34 28.95
CA ARG A 331 5.44 20.95 28.27
C ARG A 331 6.12 19.90 29.12
N SER A 332 5.87 18.63 28.82
CA SER A 332 6.61 17.50 29.38
C SER A 332 8.09 17.69 29.04
N HIS A 333 8.84 18.23 29.99
CA HIS A 333 10.28 18.48 29.86
C HIS A 333 11.01 17.20 30.22
N TYR A 334 11.39 16.44 29.19
CA TYR A 334 12.12 15.19 29.37
C TYR A 334 13.59 15.49 29.68
N LEU A 335 14.09 14.92 30.78
CA LEU A 335 15.51 14.91 31.11
C LEU A 335 16.22 13.94 30.15
N ALA A 336 17.38 14.34 29.63
CA ALA A 336 18.16 13.52 28.70
C ALA A 336 19.64 13.49 29.11
N THR A 337 20.18 12.27 29.27
CA THR A 337 21.55 12.01 29.70
C THR A 337 22.35 11.39 28.55
N TRP A 338 23.55 11.89 28.31
CA TRP A 338 24.40 11.45 27.21
C TRP A 338 25.40 10.37 27.65
N GLY A 339 25.64 9.37 26.79
CA GLY A 339 26.77 8.47 26.93
C GLY A 339 28.08 9.19 26.64
N THR A 340 29.15 8.81 27.34
CA THR A 340 30.49 9.41 27.16
C THR A 340 31.25 8.81 25.96
N GLN A 341 30.89 7.59 25.58
CA GLN A 341 31.44 6.81 24.46
C GLN A 341 31.12 7.47 23.11
N ARG A 342 32.08 7.38 22.18
CA ARG A 342 31.94 7.81 20.78
C ARG A 342 32.32 6.66 19.86
N PHE A 343 31.58 6.53 18.76
CA PHE A 343 31.79 5.49 17.76
C PHE A 343 32.00 6.12 16.38
N SER A 344 33.02 5.65 15.66
CA SER A 344 33.40 6.16 14.33
C SER A 344 33.56 5.06 13.27
N ALA A 345 33.65 3.80 13.68
CA ALA A 345 33.77 2.62 12.82
C ALA A 345 33.38 1.35 13.61
N GLY A 346 33.22 0.23 12.90
CA GLY A 346 33.00 -1.09 13.50
C GLY A 346 31.56 -1.40 13.90
N LYS A 347 31.40 -2.48 14.68
CA LYS A 347 30.12 -3.03 15.16
C LYS A 347 30.11 -3.08 16.69
N HIS A 348 29.06 -2.51 17.30
CA HIS A 348 28.96 -2.30 18.75
C HIS A 348 27.58 -2.69 19.25
N TYR A 349 27.50 -3.41 20.37
CA TYR A 349 26.27 -3.82 21.04
C TYR A 349 26.28 -3.40 22.51
N TRP A 350 25.17 -2.88 23.04
CA TRP A 350 25.03 -2.65 24.47
C TRP A 350 23.58 -2.87 24.91
N GLU A 351 23.37 -3.04 26.22
CA GLU A 351 22.03 -3.18 26.81
C GLU A 351 21.83 -2.11 27.89
N LEU A 352 20.63 -1.53 27.95
CA LEU A 352 20.23 -0.51 28.92
C LEU A 352 18.92 -0.89 29.60
N ASP A 353 18.86 -0.74 30.92
CA ASP A 353 17.61 -0.84 31.67
C ASP A 353 16.74 0.39 31.41
N VAL A 354 15.53 0.16 30.88
CA VAL A 354 14.44 1.13 30.91
C VAL A 354 13.51 0.75 32.07
N ASP A 355 13.37 1.66 33.03
CA ASP A 355 12.45 1.46 34.15
C ASP A 355 10.99 1.32 33.64
N ASN A 356 10.11 0.88 34.53
CA ASN A 356 8.67 0.66 34.34
C ASN A 356 7.86 1.92 33.97
N SER A 357 8.53 3.01 33.58
CA SER A 357 7.91 4.18 32.96
C SER A 357 7.17 3.79 31.68
N TRP A 358 6.04 4.46 31.46
CA TRP A 358 5.22 4.30 30.25
C TRP A 358 5.71 5.19 29.10
N ASP A 359 6.45 6.24 29.42
CA ASP A 359 7.11 7.16 28.51
C ASP A 359 8.64 7.07 28.71
N TRP A 360 9.41 6.80 27.66
CA TRP A 360 10.87 6.93 27.63
C TRP A 360 11.37 7.12 26.20
N ALA A 361 12.61 7.59 26.03
CA ALA A 361 13.25 7.73 24.72
C ALA A 361 14.73 7.32 24.80
N LEU A 362 15.22 6.63 23.76
CA LEU A 362 16.61 6.19 23.64
C LEU A 362 17.08 6.35 22.19
N GLY A 363 18.38 6.59 21.97
CA GLY A 363 18.97 6.59 20.65
C GLY A 363 20.44 7.00 20.66
N VAL A 364 21.02 7.26 19.48
CA VAL A 364 22.30 7.98 19.36
C VAL A 364 22.21 9.07 18.29
N CYS A 365 23.07 10.08 18.45
CA CYS A 365 23.15 11.26 17.60
C CYS A 365 24.60 11.56 17.20
N LYS A 366 24.79 12.47 16.24
CA LYS A 366 26.09 13.05 15.92
C LYS A 366 26.55 13.99 17.05
N ASP A 367 27.86 14.13 17.22
CA ASP A 367 28.49 15.01 18.23
C ASP A 367 27.98 16.47 18.21
N SER A 368 27.51 16.95 17.06
CA SER A 368 26.87 18.26 16.87
C SER A 368 25.71 18.52 17.84
N TRP A 369 24.87 17.50 18.08
CA TRP A 369 23.67 17.59 18.93
C TRP A 369 24.00 17.87 20.41
N THR A 370 25.18 17.47 20.89
CA THR A 370 25.59 17.68 22.30
C THR A 370 25.81 19.15 22.67
N ARG A 371 25.74 20.08 21.70
CA ARG A 371 26.01 21.51 21.87
C ARG A 371 24.84 22.43 21.54
N SER A 372 23.70 21.90 21.10
CA SER A 372 22.56 22.70 20.61
C SER A 372 21.42 22.77 21.63
N SER A 373 21.24 23.94 22.26
CA SER A 373 20.07 24.24 23.09
C SER A 373 18.86 24.63 22.23
N GLY A 374 18.17 23.65 21.63
CA GLY A 374 17.03 23.87 20.74
C GLY A 374 16.02 22.72 20.76
N SER A 375 14.80 22.99 20.28
CA SER A 375 13.76 21.96 20.15
C SER A 375 14.08 20.97 19.02
N ILE A 376 13.53 19.76 19.12
CA ILE A 376 13.56 18.77 18.02
C ILE A 376 12.89 19.39 16.79
N SER A 377 13.63 19.48 15.69
CA SER A 377 13.18 19.96 14.39
C SER A 377 13.93 19.20 13.31
N ASP A 378 13.29 18.16 12.76
CA ASP A 378 13.59 17.42 11.51
C ASP A 378 15.07 17.12 11.16
N SER A 379 15.96 16.98 12.15
CA SER A 379 17.38 16.75 11.89
C SER A 379 17.71 15.26 11.69
N GLU A 380 18.29 14.93 10.54
CA GLU A 380 18.90 13.61 10.21
C GLU A 380 20.08 13.22 11.12
N ASP A 381 20.44 14.06 12.08
CA ASP A 381 21.57 13.92 13.00
C ASP A 381 21.29 13.01 14.21
N ALA A 382 20.04 12.59 14.44
CA ALA A 382 19.67 11.72 15.57
C ALA A 382 18.59 10.69 15.20
N PHE A 383 18.88 9.41 15.48
CA PHE A 383 17.84 8.37 15.52
C PHE A 383 17.41 8.19 16.97
N LEU A 384 16.11 8.32 17.23
CA LEU A 384 15.49 8.04 18.52
C LEU A 384 14.43 6.95 18.34
N LEU A 385 14.29 6.13 19.37
CA LEU A 385 13.19 5.21 19.60
C LEU A 385 12.53 5.56 20.92
N LEU A 386 11.24 5.87 20.87
CA LEU A 386 10.42 6.31 21.98
C LEU A 386 9.36 5.27 22.31
N CYS A 387 9.12 5.02 23.59
CA CYS A 387 7.85 4.50 24.07
C CYS A 387 6.98 5.68 24.50
N VAL A 388 5.73 5.72 24.05
CA VAL A 388 4.78 6.79 24.38
C VAL A 388 3.45 6.18 24.80
N LYS A 389 2.91 6.64 25.94
CA LYS A 389 1.60 6.25 26.46
C LYS A 389 0.46 6.97 25.75
N ASP A 390 -0.62 6.24 25.47
CA ASP A 390 -1.89 6.79 24.94
C ASP A 390 -3.09 6.09 25.61
N ASP A 391 -3.77 6.80 26.53
CA ASP A 391 -4.97 6.49 27.35
C ASP A 391 -5.06 5.14 28.12
N LYS A 392 -4.24 4.15 27.78
CA LYS A 392 -3.98 2.84 28.45
C LYS A 392 -2.92 1.99 27.71
N ARG A 393 -2.52 2.39 26.50
CA ARG A 393 -1.63 1.65 25.59
C ARG A 393 -0.22 2.25 25.61
N CYS A 394 0.78 1.48 25.18
CA CYS A 394 2.11 1.98 24.83
C CYS A 394 2.38 1.77 23.35
N ASN A 395 2.89 2.79 22.67
CA ASN A 395 3.33 2.72 21.28
C ASN A 395 4.84 2.94 21.20
N LEU A 396 5.54 2.04 20.51
CA LEU A 396 6.95 2.19 20.12
C LEU A 396 7.05 2.95 18.81
N LEU A 397 7.91 3.97 18.79
CA LEU A 397 8.04 4.97 17.73
C LEU A 397 9.50 5.22 17.37
N THR A 398 9.94 4.93 16.15
CA THR A 398 11.28 5.32 15.64
C THR A 398 11.24 6.64 14.88
N THR A 399 12.34 7.41 14.85
CA THR A 399 12.40 8.66 14.05
C THR A 399 12.80 8.46 12.59
N SER A 400 13.64 7.46 12.25
CA SER A 400 14.02 7.20 10.84
C SER A 400 14.41 5.74 10.56
N PRO A 401 13.68 5.00 9.71
CA PRO A 401 12.35 5.32 9.20
C PRO A 401 11.32 5.37 10.33
N MET A 402 10.22 6.10 10.15
CA MET A 402 9.17 6.21 11.17
C MET A 402 8.28 4.95 11.20
N ILE A 403 8.47 4.12 12.23
CA ILE A 403 7.71 2.88 12.48
C ILE A 403 6.91 3.09 13.76
N CYS A 404 5.65 2.64 13.77
CA CYS A 404 4.76 2.66 14.93
C CYS A 404 4.27 1.24 15.23
N HIS A 405 4.51 0.74 16.45
CA HIS A 405 4.07 -0.59 16.88
C HIS A 405 3.49 -0.55 18.31
N TYR A 406 2.34 -1.20 18.52
CA TYR A 406 1.70 -1.29 19.83
C TYR A 406 2.37 -2.36 20.71
N ILE A 407 2.64 -2.03 21.97
CA ILE A 407 3.06 -2.99 23.00
C ILE A 407 2.17 -2.91 24.24
N LYS A 408 1.91 -4.07 24.85
CA LYS A 408 1.03 -4.22 26.01
C LYS A 408 1.61 -3.59 27.29
N LYS A 409 2.94 -3.63 27.46
CA LYS A 409 3.72 -2.96 28.51
C LYS A 409 5.22 -2.93 28.11
N PRO A 410 5.97 -1.84 28.30
CA PRO A 410 7.43 -1.86 28.27
C PRO A 410 8.01 -2.66 29.45
N LEU A 411 9.08 -3.42 29.24
CA LEU A 411 9.68 -4.30 30.26
C LEU A 411 11.21 -4.37 30.17
N GLY A 412 11.88 -3.87 31.21
CA GLY A 412 13.24 -4.24 31.57
C GLY A 412 14.31 -3.64 30.67
N GLN A 413 14.85 -4.44 29.74
CA GLN A 413 16.11 -4.13 29.07
C GLN A 413 16.01 -3.91 27.57
N VAL A 414 16.84 -3.01 27.08
CA VAL A 414 16.91 -2.54 25.70
C VAL A 414 18.30 -2.79 25.14
N GLY A 415 18.42 -3.77 24.25
CA GLY A 415 19.60 -3.91 23.41
C GLY A 415 19.65 -2.83 22.33
N VAL A 416 20.84 -2.30 22.05
CA VAL A 416 21.12 -1.43 20.90
C VAL A 416 22.34 -1.98 20.17
N PHE A 417 22.25 -2.11 18.85
CA PHE A 417 23.34 -2.50 17.96
C PHE A 417 23.57 -1.41 16.91
N LEU A 418 24.84 -1.14 16.62
CA LEU A 418 25.30 -0.07 15.75
C LEU A 418 26.38 -0.63 14.80
N ASP A 419 26.18 -0.47 13.49
CA ASP A 419 27.01 -1.08 12.43
C ASP A 419 27.42 -0.05 11.37
N PHE A 420 28.66 0.45 11.50
CA PHE A 420 29.28 1.40 10.57
C PHE A 420 29.83 0.74 9.30
N GLU A 421 30.04 -0.58 9.29
CA GLU A 421 30.66 -1.29 8.15
C GLU A 421 29.68 -1.48 6.99
N SER A 422 28.40 -1.21 7.23
CA SER A 422 27.28 -1.53 6.34
C SER A 422 27.07 -0.59 5.13
N GLY A 423 28.00 0.35 4.88
CA GLY A 423 28.13 1.12 3.63
C GLY A 423 27.11 2.25 3.37
N SER A 424 26.03 2.35 4.14
CA SER A 424 25.05 3.45 4.00
C SER A 424 25.57 4.73 4.63
N GLY A 425 25.81 5.77 3.82
CA GLY A 425 26.49 7.03 4.16
C GLY A 425 25.78 8.01 5.10
N HIS A 426 25.11 7.53 6.14
CA HIS A 426 24.62 8.30 7.28
C HIS A 426 25.15 7.66 8.57
N VAL A 427 24.88 8.24 9.75
CA VAL A 427 25.07 7.51 11.03
C VAL A 427 23.99 6.44 11.10
N THR A 428 24.26 5.32 10.46
CA THR A 428 23.30 4.24 10.31
C THR A 428 23.34 3.40 11.59
N LEU A 429 22.53 3.82 12.56
CA LEU A 429 22.00 2.95 13.60
C LEU A 429 21.17 1.84 12.93
N ARG A 430 21.87 0.84 12.37
CA ARG A 430 21.27 -0.17 11.51
C ARG A 430 20.52 -1.19 12.37
N ARG A 431 19.27 -0.82 12.69
CA ARG A 431 18.16 -1.70 13.09
C ARG A 431 18.29 -2.38 14.44
N MET A 432 18.29 -1.57 15.50
CA MET A 432 17.98 -2.04 16.85
C MET A 432 17.33 -0.93 17.69
N MET A 433 16.42 -1.23 18.63
CA MET A 433 15.63 -2.44 18.95
C MET A 433 14.60 -2.00 20.01
N ILE A 434 13.47 -2.68 20.25
CA ILE A 434 12.91 -2.82 21.62
C ILE A 434 11.86 -3.94 21.69
N ARG A 435 11.84 -4.60 22.84
CA ARG A 435 10.93 -5.70 23.23
C ARG A 435 9.45 -5.29 23.33
N ALA A 436 8.59 -6.12 22.74
CA ALA A 436 7.86 -7.05 23.60
C ALA A 436 8.62 -8.40 23.65
N GLU A 437 8.16 -9.36 24.45
CA GLU A 437 8.83 -10.65 24.75
C GLU A 437 10.14 -10.57 25.57
N TYR A 438 9.98 -10.33 26.87
CA TYR A 438 10.72 -11.11 27.88
C TYR A 438 9.92 -11.31 29.17
N TYR A 439 8.86 -12.13 29.10
CA TYR A 439 8.48 -12.95 30.26
C TYR A 439 7.98 -14.36 29.88
N LYS A 440 8.49 -14.89 28.76
CA LYS A 440 8.33 -16.31 28.40
C LYS A 440 9.63 -17.10 28.31
N VAL A 441 10.81 -16.51 28.13
CA VAL A 441 12.05 -17.34 28.03
C VAL A 441 12.34 -18.09 29.33
N CYS A 442 12.11 -17.49 30.51
CA CYS A 442 12.16 -18.21 31.80
C CYS A 442 10.90 -19.07 32.10
N GLN A 443 10.01 -19.26 31.12
CA GLN A 443 8.90 -20.23 31.11
C GLN A 443 8.87 -21.09 29.83
N LEU A 444 9.84 -20.94 28.92
CA LEU A 444 10.03 -21.69 27.69
C LEU A 444 11.36 -22.43 27.70
N LEU A 445 12.42 -21.90 28.33
CA LEU A 445 13.51 -22.76 28.81
C LEU A 445 12.94 -23.68 29.89
N PHE A 446 12.37 -23.14 30.98
CA PHE A 446 11.60 -23.93 31.95
C PHE A 446 10.36 -24.63 31.36
N GLY A 447 9.92 -24.32 30.14
CA GLY A 447 8.75 -24.93 29.50
C GLY A 447 9.07 -25.94 28.40
N GLU A 448 10.29 -25.95 27.90
CA GLU A 448 10.87 -26.99 27.02
C GLU A 448 11.66 -27.95 27.88
N GLU A 449 12.40 -27.47 28.88
CA GLU A 449 12.84 -28.29 30.01
C GLU A 449 11.64 -28.98 30.66
N ARG A 450 10.56 -28.28 31.03
CA ARG A 450 9.37 -28.95 31.57
C ARG A 450 8.63 -29.81 30.56
N ARG A 451 8.48 -29.45 29.28
CA ARG A 451 7.82 -30.34 28.30
C ARG A 451 8.68 -31.55 27.96
N SER A 452 9.99 -31.42 27.88
CA SER A 452 10.93 -32.53 27.70
C SER A 452 11.06 -33.36 28.97
N LEU A 453 10.96 -32.79 30.17
CA LEU A 453 10.90 -33.54 31.42
C LEU A 453 9.53 -34.20 31.63
N GLU A 454 8.41 -33.57 31.27
CA GLU A 454 7.08 -34.20 31.28
C GLU A 454 6.96 -35.27 30.20
N GLN A 455 7.60 -35.09 29.04
CA GLN A 455 7.68 -36.09 27.98
C GLN A 455 8.65 -37.23 28.34
N LEU A 456 9.81 -36.95 28.95
CA LEU A 456 10.71 -37.98 29.47
C LEU A 456 10.14 -38.68 30.71
N GLU A 457 9.36 -38.00 31.55
CA GLU A 457 8.64 -38.60 32.67
C GLU A 457 7.45 -39.41 32.17
N LYS A 458 6.79 -38.99 31.08
CA LYS A 458 5.76 -39.77 30.39
C LYS A 458 6.36 -41.01 29.71
N GLU A 459 7.40 -40.86 28.90
CA GLU A 459 8.12 -41.96 28.26
C GLU A 459 8.72 -42.90 29.31
N SER A 460 9.30 -42.37 30.39
CA SER A 460 9.74 -43.16 31.55
C SER A 460 8.58 -43.89 32.23
N LYS A 461 7.42 -43.26 32.42
CA LYS A 461 6.21 -43.92 32.96
C LYS A 461 5.63 -44.95 31.99
N GLU A 462 5.66 -44.73 30.69
CA GLU A 462 5.19 -45.66 29.66
C GLU A 462 6.15 -46.86 29.55
N ILE A 463 7.47 -46.63 29.57
CA ILE A 463 8.50 -47.68 29.68
C ILE A 463 8.38 -48.44 31.00
N TRP A 464 8.18 -47.75 32.13
CA TRP A 464 8.04 -48.40 33.44
C TRP A 464 6.72 -49.17 33.57
N GLN A 465 5.64 -48.69 32.95
CA GLN A 465 4.38 -49.40 32.81
C GLN A 465 4.54 -50.64 31.92
N GLN A 466 5.20 -50.54 30.76
CA GLN A 466 5.54 -51.68 29.89
C GLN A 466 6.44 -52.70 30.60
N LEU A 467 7.43 -52.25 31.38
CA LEU A 467 8.29 -53.12 32.18
C LEU A 467 7.49 -53.79 33.31
N LYS A 468 6.55 -53.09 33.94
CA LYS A 468 5.68 -53.64 34.99
C LYS A 468 4.62 -54.60 34.45
N GLU A 469 4.07 -54.33 33.27
CA GLU A 469 3.13 -55.22 32.57
C GLU A 469 3.87 -56.45 32.02
N SER A 470 5.09 -56.29 31.52
CA SER A 470 6.00 -57.39 31.17
C SER A 470 6.36 -58.22 32.41
N GLN A 471 6.75 -57.59 33.52
CA GLN A 471 7.02 -58.26 34.80
C GLN A 471 5.79 -59.03 35.29
N HIS A 472 4.61 -58.41 35.31
CA HIS A 472 3.38 -59.07 35.75
C HIS A 472 2.94 -60.18 34.79
N SER A 473 3.18 -60.04 33.48
CA SER A 473 2.95 -61.10 32.49
C SER A 473 3.91 -62.28 32.69
N MET A 474 5.19 -62.02 32.96
CA MET A 474 6.19 -63.04 33.31
C MET A 474 5.86 -63.71 34.66
N GLU A 475 5.35 -62.97 35.63
CA GLU A 475 4.97 -63.49 36.95
C GLU A 475 3.69 -64.35 36.86
N LEU A 476 2.66 -63.91 36.13
CA LEU A 476 1.48 -64.72 35.81
C LEU A 476 1.82 -65.99 35.02
N LYS A 477 2.64 -65.87 33.95
CA LYS A 477 3.14 -67.05 33.21
C LYS A 477 4.00 -67.95 34.10
N GLY A 478 4.78 -67.40 35.03
CA GLY A 478 5.58 -68.12 36.02
C GLY A 478 4.79 -68.76 37.16
N ILE A 479 3.55 -68.33 37.40
CA ILE A 479 2.57 -69.00 38.26
C ILE A 479 1.90 -70.13 37.48
N LEU A 480 1.44 -69.88 36.25
CA LEU A 480 0.85 -70.88 35.34
C LEU A 480 1.81 -72.06 35.09
N LEU A 481 3.08 -71.79 34.76
CA LEU A 481 4.11 -72.81 34.59
C LEU A 481 4.35 -73.63 35.88
N ARG A 482 4.13 -73.03 37.06
CA ARG A 482 4.29 -73.69 38.36
C ARG A 482 3.07 -74.54 38.74
N GLN A 483 1.86 -74.11 38.37
CA GLN A 483 0.67 -74.95 38.42
C GLN A 483 0.82 -76.14 37.47
N MET A 484 1.15 -75.91 36.20
CA MET A 484 1.37 -77.00 35.23
C MET A 484 2.46 -77.97 35.68
N TYR A 485 3.53 -77.49 36.33
CA TYR A 485 4.56 -78.36 36.90
C TYR A 485 4.02 -79.25 38.05
N GLU A 486 3.23 -78.70 38.97
CA GLU A 486 2.62 -79.49 40.06
C GLU A 486 1.49 -80.42 39.55
N GLU A 487 0.72 -80.00 38.53
CA GLU A 487 -0.29 -80.82 37.85
C GLU A 487 0.36 -82.02 37.13
N LEU A 488 1.43 -81.79 36.34
CA LEU A 488 2.23 -82.86 35.70
C LEU A 488 2.84 -83.82 36.74
N LYS A 489 3.32 -83.28 37.85
CA LYS A 489 3.91 -84.03 38.97
C LYS A 489 2.87 -84.89 39.71
N GLU A 490 1.63 -84.42 39.89
CA GLU A 490 0.53 -85.28 40.35
C GLU A 490 0.16 -86.36 39.32
N MET A 491 0.18 -86.05 38.02
CA MET A 491 -0.08 -87.04 36.96
C MET A 491 0.99 -88.14 36.91
N CYS A 492 2.26 -87.83 37.21
CA CYS A 492 3.32 -88.83 37.35
C CYS A 492 3.11 -89.82 38.53
N HIS A 493 2.08 -89.62 39.36
CA HIS A 493 1.68 -90.55 40.42
C HIS A 493 0.37 -91.30 40.13
N LYS A 494 -0.24 -91.13 38.94
CA LYS A 494 -1.46 -91.84 38.52
C LYS A 494 -1.14 -93.13 37.75
N PRO A 495 -2.02 -94.15 37.73
CA PRO A 495 -1.78 -95.40 37.02
C PRO A 495 -1.69 -95.21 35.49
N ASP A 496 -0.83 -96.01 34.85
CA ASP A 496 -0.40 -95.89 33.44
C ASP A 496 -1.52 -95.78 32.39
N ARG A 497 -2.75 -96.20 32.74
CA ARG A 497 -3.90 -96.23 31.82
C ARG A 497 -4.51 -94.85 31.54
N GLU A 498 -4.35 -93.87 32.43
CA GLU A 498 -4.87 -92.51 32.24
C GLU A 498 -3.87 -91.61 31.48
N LEU A 499 -2.57 -91.86 31.65
CA LEU A 499 -1.47 -91.09 31.04
C LEU A 499 -1.46 -91.10 29.49
N LEU A 500 -2.14 -92.07 28.86
CA LEU A 500 -2.15 -92.23 27.39
C LEU A 500 -3.23 -91.40 26.65
N GLN A 501 -4.21 -90.81 27.35
CA GLN A 501 -5.26 -89.99 26.70
C GLN A 501 -5.06 -88.48 26.83
N VAL A 502 -4.40 -87.99 27.89
CA VAL A 502 -4.20 -86.54 28.13
C VAL A 502 -3.02 -85.97 27.34
N ARG A 503 -2.03 -86.81 27.03
CA ARG A 503 -0.72 -86.42 26.50
C ARG A 503 -0.77 -85.44 25.31
N THR A 504 -1.68 -85.65 24.36
CA THR A 504 -1.77 -84.84 23.13
C THR A 504 -2.31 -83.42 23.34
N GLU A 505 -3.06 -83.16 24.41
CA GLU A 505 -3.58 -81.80 24.69
C GLU A 505 -2.58 -80.96 25.51
N GLU A 506 -1.79 -81.59 26.38
CA GLU A 506 -0.82 -80.87 27.21
C GLU A 506 0.55 -80.66 26.56
N GLU A 507 1.04 -81.59 25.74
CA GLU A 507 2.25 -81.34 24.92
C GLU A 507 2.00 -80.12 23.99
N SER A 508 0.81 -80.03 23.38
CA SER A 508 0.35 -78.89 22.57
C SER A 508 0.31 -77.55 23.35
N ARG A 509 -0.23 -77.56 24.58
CA ARG A 509 -0.25 -76.37 25.46
C ARG A 509 1.15 -75.96 25.92
N SER A 510 2.05 -76.91 26.12
CA SER A 510 3.46 -76.66 26.48
C SER A 510 4.21 -75.96 25.33
N GLU A 511 4.15 -76.51 24.11
CA GLU A 511 4.83 -75.94 22.94
C GLU A 511 4.31 -74.53 22.61
N THR A 512 2.98 -74.32 22.65
CA THR A 512 2.39 -73.00 22.39
C THR A 512 2.76 -71.94 23.44
N MET A 513 2.99 -72.32 24.71
CA MET A 513 3.53 -71.41 25.72
C MET A 513 5.02 -71.12 25.54
N GLN A 514 5.85 -72.12 25.17
CA GLN A 514 7.27 -71.90 24.92
C GLN A 514 7.53 -70.95 23.74
N LEU A 515 6.74 -71.08 22.66
CA LEU A 515 6.76 -70.17 21.51
C LEU A 515 6.37 -68.72 21.83
N HIS A 516 5.74 -68.46 22.99
CA HIS A 516 5.27 -67.13 23.41
C HIS A 516 5.90 -66.66 24.73
N MET A 517 7.14 -67.07 25.01
CA MET A 517 7.97 -66.47 26.06
C MET A 517 8.27 -65.00 25.70
N PRO A 518 7.88 -64.02 26.53
CA PRO A 518 8.13 -62.61 26.23
C PRO A 518 9.64 -62.32 26.31
N GLN A 519 10.18 -61.65 25.30
CA GLN A 519 11.58 -61.20 25.35
C GLN A 519 11.73 -60.01 26.31
N PRO A 520 12.90 -59.85 26.96
CA PRO A 520 13.16 -58.70 27.81
C PRO A 520 13.08 -57.41 26.99
N VAL A 521 12.24 -56.48 27.43
CA VAL A 521 12.13 -55.15 26.82
C VAL A 521 13.45 -54.41 27.03
N ASN A 522 14.08 -53.95 25.95
CA ASN A 522 15.30 -53.15 25.97
C ASN A 522 14.95 -51.67 25.69
N PRO A 523 14.77 -50.82 26.72
CA PRO A 523 14.28 -49.46 26.55
C PRO A 523 15.40 -48.50 26.14
N GLU A 524 15.53 -48.25 24.84
CA GLU A 524 16.40 -47.19 24.32
C GLU A 524 15.64 -45.85 24.28
N LEU A 525 16.15 -44.85 25.01
CA LEU A 525 15.73 -43.46 24.85
C LEU A 525 16.30 -42.91 23.53
N SER A 526 15.45 -42.29 22.71
CA SER A 526 15.89 -41.75 21.41
C SER A 526 17.01 -40.71 21.57
N SER A 527 18.05 -40.81 20.72
CA SER A 527 19.29 -40.04 20.90
C SER A 527 19.21 -38.64 20.29
N TRP A 528 19.26 -37.60 21.15
CA TRP A 528 19.24 -36.19 20.73
C TRP A 528 20.63 -35.53 20.80
N PRO A 529 20.97 -34.61 19.87
CA PRO A 529 22.36 -34.13 19.67
C PRO A 529 22.82 -33.02 20.62
N ILE A 530 22.99 -33.34 21.91
CA ILE A 530 23.52 -32.40 22.93
C ILE A 530 25.02 -32.07 22.72
N THR A 531 25.75 -32.86 21.93
CA THR A 531 27.18 -32.69 21.60
C THR A 531 27.55 -31.31 21.04
N GLY A 532 26.62 -30.62 20.38
CA GLY A 532 26.83 -29.26 19.88
C GLY A 532 26.93 -28.18 20.97
N LEU A 533 26.40 -28.43 22.17
CA LEU A 533 26.37 -27.48 23.28
C LEU A 533 27.70 -27.46 24.06
N ILE A 534 28.20 -28.66 24.40
CA ILE A 534 29.43 -28.85 25.20
C ILE A 534 30.66 -28.27 24.46
N ASN A 535 30.73 -28.46 23.14
CA ASN A 535 31.80 -27.92 22.29
C ASN A 535 31.78 -26.39 22.12
N ARG A 536 30.68 -25.71 22.47
CA ARG A 536 30.60 -24.23 22.47
C ARG A 536 31.06 -23.67 23.82
N LEU A 537 30.61 -24.26 24.93
CA LEU A 537 30.95 -23.83 26.29
C LEU A 537 32.46 -23.91 26.59
N SER A 538 33.13 -24.94 26.09
CA SER A 538 34.57 -25.18 26.33
C SER A 538 35.52 -24.17 25.66
N ARG A 539 35.06 -23.35 24.70
CA ARG A 539 35.90 -22.38 23.98
C ARG A 539 35.94 -20.98 24.60
N PHE A 540 35.07 -20.65 25.55
CA PHE A 540 34.93 -19.28 26.08
C PHE A 540 35.90 -18.89 27.21
N TYR A 541 36.58 -19.84 27.86
CA TYR A 541 37.31 -19.61 29.12
C TYR A 541 38.77 -19.13 28.97
N GLY A 542 39.15 -18.50 27.85
CA GLY A 542 40.56 -18.46 27.43
C GLY A 542 41.14 -17.18 26.82
N LYS A 543 41.05 -16.02 27.49
CA LYS A 543 42.18 -15.07 27.77
C LYS A 543 41.72 -13.67 28.22
N THR A 544 42.56 -13.01 29.02
CA THR A 544 42.35 -11.69 29.64
C THR A 544 43.22 -10.59 29.02
N CYS A 545 42.83 -9.32 29.21
CA CYS A 545 43.61 -8.14 28.82
C CYS A 545 44.21 -7.40 30.04
N PRO A 546 45.46 -6.88 29.96
CA PRO A 546 46.00 -5.87 30.88
C PRO A 546 45.71 -4.41 30.41
N PRO A 547 45.95 -3.37 31.25
CA PRO A 547 45.19 -2.11 31.19
C PRO A 547 45.89 -0.85 30.62
N VAL A 548 45.12 0.24 30.63
CA VAL A 548 45.36 1.61 30.10
C VAL A 548 46.44 2.42 30.85
N VAL A 549 47.14 3.32 30.14
CA VAL A 549 47.89 4.47 30.71
C VAL A 549 47.70 5.74 29.84
N GLY A 550 47.50 6.92 30.46
CA GLY A 550 47.43 8.25 29.80
C GLY A 550 48.80 8.96 29.66
N PRO A 551 48.90 10.29 29.39
CA PRO A 551 48.11 11.35 30.05
C PRO A 551 47.77 12.62 29.18
N LEU A 552 47.33 13.69 29.88
CA LEU A 552 46.94 15.04 29.39
C LEU A 552 48.11 16.09 29.54
N PRO A 553 47.92 17.43 29.57
CA PRO A 553 47.67 18.32 28.40
C PRO A 553 48.49 19.65 28.40
N SER A 554 48.43 20.44 27.31
CA SER A 554 48.61 21.93 27.32
C SER A 554 48.24 22.58 25.96
N GLY A 555 47.94 23.88 25.80
CA GLY A 555 47.61 24.92 26.79
C GLY A 555 47.70 26.38 26.27
N ARG A 556 46.80 27.27 26.74
CA ARG A 556 46.77 28.77 26.60
C ARG A 556 46.40 29.37 25.21
N GLY A 557 45.97 30.64 25.19
CA GLY A 557 45.53 31.38 23.98
C GLY A 557 45.27 32.90 24.15
N ARG A 558 44.13 33.30 24.74
CA ARG A 558 43.75 34.67 25.23
C ARG A 558 43.77 35.90 24.27
N ARG A 559 42.60 36.57 24.21
CA ARG A 559 42.31 38.00 23.85
C ARG A 559 42.32 38.34 22.34
N GLY A 560 41.46 39.24 21.82
CA GLY A 560 40.24 39.88 22.39
C GLY A 560 39.90 41.26 21.80
N LYS A 561 38.68 41.79 22.07
CA LYS A 561 38.27 43.23 22.14
C LYS A 561 38.41 44.14 20.87
N GLU A 562 37.59 45.15 20.56
CA GLU A 562 36.29 45.67 21.08
C GLU A 562 35.75 46.84 20.19
N LEU A 563 34.48 47.27 20.38
CA LEU A 563 33.81 48.52 19.88
C LEU A 563 33.60 48.70 18.34
N GLY A 564 32.55 49.40 17.86
CA GLY A 564 31.28 49.81 18.51
C GLY A 564 30.58 51.07 17.90
N ARG A 565 29.24 51.18 18.11
CA ARG A 565 28.35 52.39 17.94
C ARG A 565 28.05 52.86 16.49
N ARG A 566 27.03 53.69 16.18
CA ARG A 566 25.60 53.86 16.64
C ARG A 566 24.82 54.84 15.69
N VAL A 567 23.60 54.46 15.27
CA VAL A 567 22.32 55.24 15.29
C VAL A 567 22.11 56.53 14.43
N SER A 568 20.82 56.78 14.09
CA SER A 568 20.09 58.04 13.71
C SER A 568 20.05 58.60 12.27
N LEU A 569 18.92 58.34 11.60
CA LEU A 569 17.86 59.31 11.17
C LEU A 569 18.22 60.80 10.87
N SER A 570 17.75 61.34 9.73
CA SER A 570 16.67 62.37 9.71
C SER A 570 16.16 62.75 8.29
N LEU A 571 15.05 63.50 8.26
CA LEU A 571 14.15 63.91 7.16
C LEU A 571 14.72 64.97 6.18
N GLY A 572 14.13 65.11 4.98
CA GLY A 572 14.33 66.29 4.09
C GLY A 572 13.65 66.20 2.69
N PRO A 573 12.85 67.21 2.22
CA PRO A 573 12.10 67.12 0.93
C PRO A 573 12.27 68.34 -0.04
N VAL A 574 11.44 68.36 -1.14
CA VAL A 574 10.86 69.54 -1.86
C VAL A 574 11.24 69.81 -3.36
N TRP A 575 10.36 69.37 -4.29
CA TRP A 575 9.82 70.08 -5.52
C TRP A 575 10.81 70.52 -6.66
N PRO A 576 10.41 71.18 -7.80
CA PRO A 576 9.07 71.62 -8.30
C PRO A 576 8.71 71.40 -9.82
N ARG A 577 7.40 71.53 -10.14
CA ARG A 577 6.81 72.13 -11.40
C ARG A 577 6.98 71.39 -12.77
N ALA A 578 6.20 71.65 -13.84
CA ALA A 578 5.13 72.65 -14.10
C ALA A 578 4.16 72.28 -15.27
N LEU A 579 2.88 72.73 -15.20
CA LEU A 579 1.99 73.30 -16.27
C LEU A 579 1.66 72.44 -17.54
N LEU A 580 0.51 72.48 -18.25
CA LEU A 580 -0.81 73.18 -18.21
C LEU A 580 -1.82 72.32 -19.10
N LEU A 581 -2.95 72.68 -19.77
CA LEU A 581 -3.71 73.93 -20.08
C LEU A 581 -5.20 73.61 -20.48
N ARG A 582 -6.19 74.30 -19.91
CA ARG A 582 -7.61 74.58 -20.36
C ARG A 582 -8.67 73.48 -20.66
N SER A 583 -9.91 73.96 -20.53
CA SER A 583 -11.26 73.43 -20.92
C SER A 583 -12.05 74.62 -21.55
N PRO A 584 -13.41 74.66 -21.71
CA PRO A 584 -14.49 73.64 -21.65
C PRO A 584 -15.50 73.75 -22.86
N ASP A 585 -16.68 73.11 -22.81
CA ASP A 585 -18.04 73.74 -22.93
C ASP A 585 -19.22 72.72 -23.07
N ALA A 586 -20.48 73.18 -22.97
CA ALA A 586 -21.76 72.42 -22.81
C ALA A 586 -22.94 73.15 -23.55
N PRO A 587 -24.28 72.85 -23.41
CA PRO A 587 -25.08 71.85 -22.64
C PRO A 587 -25.94 70.95 -23.60
N ASP A 588 -27.13 70.34 -23.35
CA ASP A 588 -28.17 70.28 -22.28
C ASP A 588 -28.89 68.87 -22.32
N GLY A 589 -30.12 68.53 -21.86
CA GLY A 589 -31.27 69.31 -21.36
C GLY A 589 -32.57 68.54 -21.03
N SER A 590 -33.73 69.15 -21.35
CA SER A 590 -35.12 68.72 -21.02
C SER A 590 -35.53 67.36 -21.63
N ARG A 591 -36.22 66.38 -20.99
CA ARG A 591 -37.34 66.26 -19.99
C ARG A 591 -38.63 65.67 -20.62
N ARG A 592 -39.35 64.88 -19.80
CA ARG A 592 -40.62 64.14 -20.04
C ARG A 592 -41.84 65.10 -20.25
N PRO A 593 -43.06 64.69 -20.71
CA PRO A 593 -43.75 63.42 -20.37
C PRO A 593 -44.75 62.80 -21.40
N LYS A 594 -45.61 61.91 -20.86
CA LYS A 594 -46.84 61.26 -21.38
C LYS A 594 -47.83 62.30 -22.00
N LEU A 595 -48.88 61.94 -22.76
CA LEU A 595 -49.76 60.75 -22.68
C LEU A 595 -50.42 60.33 -24.02
N SER A 596 -51.19 59.24 -23.97
CA SER A 596 -51.98 58.58 -25.03
C SER A 596 -53.48 59.00 -24.99
N PRO A 597 -54.42 58.30 -25.66
CA PRO A 597 -54.51 57.91 -27.08
C PRO A 597 -55.86 58.34 -27.75
N GLU A 598 -55.99 58.24 -29.08
CA GLU A 598 -56.97 57.33 -29.77
C GLU A 598 -56.98 57.46 -31.31
N GLU A 599 -57.79 56.62 -31.98
CA GLU A 599 -58.32 56.76 -33.36
C GLU A 599 -57.35 56.85 -34.56
N ALA A 600 -56.38 55.94 -34.56
CA ALA A 600 -56.26 54.90 -35.59
C ALA A 600 -56.82 55.14 -37.03
N MET A 601 -56.08 55.86 -37.89
CA MET A 601 -56.07 55.53 -39.34
C MET A 601 -55.12 54.34 -39.61
N ALA A 602 -55.54 53.15 -39.19
CA ALA A 602 -54.71 51.95 -39.14
C ALA A 602 -55.05 50.93 -40.24
N LYS A 603 -54.10 50.69 -41.18
CA LYS A 603 -53.87 49.34 -41.78
C LYS A 603 -52.59 49.13 -42.59
N SER A 604 -51.98 50.15 -43.21
CA SER A 604 -50.82 49.96 -44.10
C SER A 604 -49.44 50.04 -43.44
N ARG A 605 -49.19 51.03 -42.56
CA ARG A 605 -47.86 51.22 -41.91
C ARG A 605 -47.54 50.22 -40.80
N GLY A 606 -48.56 49.66 -40.14
CA GLY A 606 -48.37 48.74 -39.00
C GLY A 606 -47.61 47.46 -39.35
N ARG A 607 -47.77 46.94 -40.57
CA ARG A 607 -47.04 45.73 -41.02
C ARG A 607 -45.55 46.01 -41.24
N LEU A 608 -45.20 47.20 -41.73
CA LEU A 608 -43.80 47.63 -41.87
C LEU A 608 -43.13 47.85 -40.51
N TYR A 609 -43.82 48.50 -39.57
CA TYR A 609 -43.34 48.64 -38.19
C TYR A 609 -43.22 47.30 -37.47
N LEU A 610 -44.12 46.34 -37.69
CA LEU A 610 -43.98 44.99 -37.13
C LEU A 610 -42.73 44.28 -37.67
N TRP A 611 -42.44 44.38 -38.97
CA TRP A 611 -41.20 43.87 -39.56
C TRP A 611 -39.94 44.59 -39.03
N MET A 612 -39.96 45.93 -38.87
CA MET A 612 -38.84 46.64 -38.26
C MET A 612 -38.66 46.32 -36.77
N CYS A 613 -39.74 46.12 -36.01
CA CYS A 613 -39.67 45.70 -34.61
C CYS A 613 -39.20 44.25 -34.48
N LEU A 614 -39.59 43.35 -35.39
CA LEU A 614 -39.04 41.98 -35.44
C LEU A 614 -37.57 41.97 -35.85
N ALA A 615 -37.16 42.78 -36.84
CA ALA A 615 -35.77 42.93 -37.22
C ALA A 615 -34.92 43.56 -36.10
N ALA A 616 -35.44 44.57 -35.40
CA ALA A 616 -34.77 45.21 -34.26
C ALA A 616 -34.73 44.28 -33.03
N ALA A 617 -35.77 43.48 -32.78
CA ALA A 617 -35.77 42.47 -31.74
C ALA A 617 -34.80 41.33 -32.07
N LEU A 618 -34.75 40.87 -33.32
CA LEU A 618 -33.79 39.86 -33.77
C LEU A 618 -32.35 40.40 -33.73
N ALA A 619 -32.12 41.65 -34.13
CA ALA A 619 -30.83 42.32 -34.01
C ALA A 619 -30.44 42.54 -32.54
N SER A 620 -31.38 42.87 -31.66
CA SER A 620 -31.14 43.02 -30.22
C SER A 620 -30.90 41.66 -29.54
N PHE A 621 -31.56 40.59 -30.02
CA PHE A 621 -31.32 39.22 -29.57
C PHE A 621 -29.98 38.70 -30.05
N LEU A 622 -29.60 38.95 -31.31
CA LEU A 622 -28.29 38.59 -31.86
C LEU A 622 -27.16 39.42 -31.22
N ALA A 623 -27.37 40.71 -30.98
CA ALA A 623 -26.45 41.54 -30.23
C ALA A 623 -26.35 41.08 -28.77
N GLY A 624 -27.47 40.78 -28.10
CA GLY A 624 -27.50 40.23 -26.75
C GLY A 624 -26.89 38.83 -26.64
N PHE A 625 -27.04 38.00 -27.69
CA PHE A 625 -26.40 36.69 -27.79
C PHE A 625 -24.90 36.82 -28.02
N MET A 626 -24.46 37.69 -28.94
CA MET A 626 -23.03 37.98 -29.14
C MET A 626 -22.41 38.59 -27.88
N VAL A 627 -23.09 39.53 -27.21
CA VAL A 627 -22.67 40.08 -25.92
C VAL A 627 -22.64 39.00 -24.85
N GLY A 628 -23.60 38.09 -24.77
CA GLY A 628 -23.58 36.95 -23.85
C GLY A 628 -22.53 35.86 -24.19
N TRP A 629 -22.13 35.76 -25.45
CA TRP A 629 -21.14 34.79 -25.95
C TRP A 629 -19.70 35.30 -25.79
N PHE A 630 -19.50 36.63 -25.91
CA PHE A 630 -18.21 37.30 -25.71
C PHE A 630 -18.01 37.82 -24.28
N ILE A 631 -19.08 38.11 -23.52
CA ILE A 631 -19.05 38.10 -22.06
C ILE A 631 -19.02 36.64 -21.60
N LYS A 632 -17.83 36.03 -21.75
CA LYS A 632 -17.32 35.24 -20.64
C LYS A 632 -17.33 36.15 -19.40
N PRO A 633 -17.70 35.65 -18.21
CA PRO A 633 -17.65 36.49 -17.02
C PRO A 633 -16.25 37.08 -16.91
N LEU A 634 -16.17 38.41 -16.88
CA LEU A 634 -14.99 39.09 -16.37
C LEU A 634 -14.70 38.45 -15.01
N LYS A 635 -13.57 37.74 -14.90
CA LYS A 635 -13.08 37.34 -13.59
C LYS A 635 -12.92 38.62 -12.81
N GLU A 636 -13.79 38.84 -11.83
CA GLU A 636 -13.57 39.85 -10.82
C GLU A 636 -12.15 39.61 -10.29
N THR A 637 -11.30 40.62 -10.44
CA THR A 637 -9.95 40.61 -9.90
C THR A 637 -10.06 40.81 -8.40
N ALA A 638 -10.59 39.78 -7.73
CA ALA A 638 -10.71 39.71 -6.29
C ALA A 638 -9.35 40.03 -5.67
N THR A 639 -9.34 41.02 -4.79
CA THR A 639 -8.19 41.35 -3.93
C THR A 639 -7.78 40.08 -3.19
N SER A 640 -6.65 39.50 -3.60
CA SER A 640 -6.48 38.05 -3.56
C SER A 640 -6.10 37.51 -2.19
N VAL A 641 -7.11 37.22 -1.37
CA VAL A 641 -6.96 36.34 -0.20
C VAL A 641 -6.63 34.93 -0.72
N ARG A 642 -5.32 34.61 -0.78
CA ARG A 642 -4.78 33.40 -1.43
C ARG A 642 -5.38 32.11 -0.86
N TYR A 643 -6.34 31.54 -1.58
CA TYR A 643 -6.79 30.16 -1.37
C TYR A 643 -5.67 29.20 -1.80
N HIS A 644 -5.04 28.53 -0.84
CA HIS A 644 -3.95 27.58 -1.09
C HIS A 644 -4.50 26.25 -1.67
N GLN A 645 -4.86 26.24 -2.95
CA GLN A 645 -4.99 24.99 -3.71
C GLN A 645 -3.65 24.25 -3.66
N SER A 646 -3.64 22.98 -3.21
CA SER A 646 -2.41 22.20 -3.15
C SER A 646 -1.88 21.90 -4.55
N THR A 647 -0.56 22.05 -4.75
CA THR A 647 0.08 21.89 -6.07
C THR A 647 -0.18 20.51 -6.68
N ARG A 648 -0.28 19.47 -5.82
CA ARG A 648 -0.68 18.10 -6.20
C ARG A 648 -2.02 18.05 -6.94
N TRP A 649 -3.03 18.81 -6.50
CA TRP A 649 -4.33 18.81 -7.18
C TRP A 649 -4.25 19.45 -8.57
N LYS A 650 -3.47 20.54 -8.72
CA LYS A 650 -3.24 21.15 -10.04
C LYS A 650 -2.55 20.17 -10.99
N LEU A 651 -1.48 19.54 -10.52
CA LEU A 651 -0.69 18.54 -11.25
C LEU A 651 -1.56 17.38 -11.77
N LEU A 652 -2.40 16.79 -10.90
CA LEU A 652 -3.31 15.71 -11.28
C LEU A 652 -4.43 16.19 -12.20
N SER A 653 -4.94 17.42 -12.01
CA SER A 653 -6.02 17.97 -12.85
C SER A 653 -5.56 18.34 -14.27
N GLU A 654 -4.26 18.59 -14.46
CA GLU A 654 -3.72 19.02 -15.74
C GLU A 654 -3.39 17.86 -16.70
N MET A 655 -3.16 16.65 -16.17
CA MET A 655 -2.94 15.45 -16.98
C MET A 655 -4.21 15.04 -17.75
N LYS A 656 -4.09 14.80 -19.06
CA LYS A 656 -5.21 14.41 -19.95
C LYS A 656 -4.96 13.05 -20.62
N ALA A 657 -5.97 12.19 -20.61
CA ALA A 657 -5.90 10.88 -21.29
C ALA A 657 -5.66 10.99 -22.81
N GLU A 658 -6.20 12.02 -23.46
CA GLU A 658 -6.01 12.24 -24.90
C GLU A 658 -4.57 12.63 -25.25
N ASN A 659 -3.85 13.31 -24.35
CA ASN A 659 -2.41 13.59 -24.52
C ASN A 659 -1.60 12.30 -24.46
N ILE A 660 -1.85 11.45 -23.45
CA ILE A 660 -1.19 10.14 -23.29
C ILE A 660 -1.43 9.27 -24.54
N LYS A 661 -2.68 9.21 -25.02
CA LYS A 661 -3.07 8.54 -26.27
C LYS A 661 -2.35 9.12 -27.50
N SER A 662 -2.17 10.44 -27.56
CA SER A 662 -1.43 11.10 -28.65
C SER A 662 0.07 10.78 -28.62
N PHE A 663 0.73 10.84 -27.46
CA PHE A 663 2.12 10.43 -27.28
C PHE A 663 2.31 8.96 -27.66
N LEU A 664 1.47 8.08 -27.13
CA LEU A 664 1.48 6.65 -27.43
C LEU A 664 1.35 6.40 -28.94
N ARG A 665 0.40 7.06 -29.63
CA ARG A 665 0.26 6.91 -31.09
C ARG A 665 1.37 7.60 -31.90
N SER A 666 2.13 8.53 -31.33
CA SER A 666 3.31 9.07 -32.00
C SER A 666 4.47 8.09 -31.98
N PHE A 667 4.75 7.52 -30.80
CA PHE A 667 5.95 6.72 -30.54
C PHE A 667 5.87 5.28 -31.08
N THR A 668 4.66 4.73 -31.24
CA THR A 668 4.41 3.33 -31.68
C THR A 668 4.39 3.10 -33.19
N LYS A 669 4.73 4.11 -34.01
CA LYS A 669 4.59 4.03 -35.48
C LYS A 669 5.63 3.13 -36.17
N LEU A 670 6.82 3.02 -35.58
CA LEU A 670 7.98 2.34 -36.15
C LEU A 670 8.72 1.54 -35.07
N PRO A 671 9.42 0.45 -35.42
CA PRO A 671 10.21 -0.31 -34.46
C PRO A 671 11.35 0.52 -33.85
N HIS A 672 11.52 0.46 -32.53
CA HIS A 672 12.47 1.29 -31.77
C HIS A 672 13.35 0.46 -30.83
N LEU A 673 14.04 -0.52 -31.39
CA LEU A 673 14.99 -1.39 -30.68
C LEU A 673 16.21 -0.62 -30.16
N ALA A 674 16.74 -1.04 -29.00
CA ALA A 674 17.93 -0.44 -28.38
C ALA A 674 19.10 -0.33 -29.38
N GLY A 675 19.85 0.78 -29.31
CA GLY A 675 20.98 1.06 -30.20
C GLY A 675 20.64 1.38 -31.67
N THR A 676 19.37 1.31 -32.10
CA THR A 676 18.98 1.66 -33.48
C THR A 676 18.83 3.16 -33.72
N GLU A 677 18.95 3.60 -34.97
CA GLU A 677 18.74 5.00 -35.36
C GLU A 677 17.34 5.51 -34.99
N GLN A 678 16.29 4.70 -35.20
CA GLN A 678 14.93 5.10 -34.88
C GLN A 678 14.74 5.35 -33.37
N ASN A 679 15.40 4.58 -32.50
CA ASN A 679 15.36 4.84 -31.07
C ASN A 679 16.16 6.10 -30.66
N LEU A 680 17.25 6.41 -31.37
CA LEU A 680 17.99 7.68 -31.20
C LEU A 680 17.16 8.89 -31.71
N LEU A 681 16.38 8.75 -32.78
CA LEU A 681 15.44 9.78 -33.23
C LEU A 681 14.35 10.02 -32.16
N LEU A 682 13.79 8.96 -31.58
CA LEU A 682 12.82 9.05 -30.49
C LEU A 682 13.43 9.71 -29.23
N ALA A 683 14.69 9.40 -28.89
CA ALA A 683 15.42 10.06 -27.80
C ALA A 683 15.58 11.58 -28.02
N LYS A 684 15.92 11.99 -29.26
CA LYS A 684 15.99 13.39 -29.67
C LYS A 684 14.62 14.07 -29.62
N GLU A 685 13.55 13.37 -29.99
CA GLU A 685 12.17 13.88 -29.87
C GLU A 685 11.81 14.15 -28.41
N ILE A 686 11.99 13.16 -27.51
CA ILE A 686 11.72 13.31 -26.07
C ILE A 686 12.54 14.44 -25.45
N GLN A 687 13.84 14.54 -25.77
CA GLN A 687 14.69 15.66 -25.30
C GLN A 687 14.13 17.02 -25.73
N THR A 688 13.62 17.11 -26.96
CA THR A 688 13.05 18.34 -27.54
C THR A 688 11.68 18.67 -26.93
N GLN A 689 10.83 17.66 -26.72
CA GLN A 689 9.55 17.82 -26.02
C GLN A 689 9.78 18.32 -24.58
N TRP A 690 10.73 17.75 -23.82
CA TRP A 690 11.02 18.20 -22.46
C TRP A 690 11.58 19.63 -22.39
N LYS A 691 12.40 20.06 -23.35
CA LYS A 691 12.80 21.48 -23.50
C LYS A 691 11.57 22.37 -23.71
N LYS A 692 10.65 21.95 -24.59
CA LYS A 692 9.39 22.67 -24.86
C LYS A 692 8.42 22.69 -23.67
N PHE A 693 8.46 21.69 -22.80
CA PHE A 693 7.68 21.67 -21.55
C PHE A 693 8.26 22.59 -20.46
N GLY A 694 9.54 22.97 -20.58
CA GLY A 694 10.17 23.97 -19.72
C GLY A 694 11.15 23.42 -18.66
N LEU A 695 11.56 22.15 -18.74
CA LEU A 695 12.52 21.58 -17.80
C LEU A 695 13.87 22.33 -17.83
N ASP A 696 14.44 22.62 -16.65
CA ASP A 696 15.63 23.48 -16.48
C ASP A 696 16.87 22.96 -17.22
N SER A 697 17.00 21.64 -17.38
CA SER A 697 17.98 21.06 -18.30
C SER A 697 17.48 19.72 -18.85
N THR A 698 17.87 19.40 -20.10
CA THR A 698 17.66 18.07 -20.69
C THR A 698 18.87 17.63 -21.50
N LYS A 699 19.42 16.46 -21.19
CA LYS A 699 20.68 15.94 -21.74
C LYS A 699 20.49 14.55 -22.31
N LEU A 700 21.17 14.27 -23.42
CA LEU A 700 21.41 12.92 -23.90
C LEU A 700 22.70 12.42 -23.25
N VAL A 701 22.62 11.34 -22.47
CA VAL A 701 23.76 10.69 -21.81
C VAL A 701 23.92 9.31 -22.44
N HIS A 702 25.04 9.08 -23.11
CA HIS A 702 25.30 7.84 -23.85
C HIS A 702 26.27 6.91 -23.10
N TYR A 703 26.20 5.63 -23.48
CA TYR A 703 27.11 4.56 -23.09
C TYR A 703 27.31 3.64 -24.30
N ASP A 704 28.46 2.97 -24.37
CA ASP A 704 28.78 2.01 -25.43
C ASP A 704 28.79 0.60 -24.84
N VAL A 705 27.62 -0.05 -24.88
CA VAL A 705 27.32 -1.33 -24.21
C VAL A 705 27.30 -2.49 -25.19
N LEU A 706 27.52 -3.71 -24.73
CA LEU A 706 27.36 -4.91 -25.56
C LEU A 706 25.86 -5.18 -25.77
N LEU A 707 25.38 -4.99 -26.99
CA LEU A 707 24.05 -5.45 -27.43
C LEU A 707 24.18 -6.69 -28.32
N SER A 708 23.05 -7.31 -28.67
CA SER A 708 23.01 -8.54 -29.46
C SER A 708 21.84 -8.49 -30.45
N TYR A 709 22.09 -8.88 -31.70
CA TYR A 709 21.14 -8.81 -32.82
C TYR A 709 21.22 -10.09 -33.68
N PRO A 710 20.15 -10.51 -34.39
CA PRO A 710 20.24 -11.60 -35.36
C PRO A 710 21.07 -11.17 -36.58
N ASN A 711 21.70 -12.13 -37.27
CA ASN A 711 22.42 -11.87 -38.52
C ASN A 711 21.44 -11.87 -39.71
N GLU A 712 21.28 -10.73 -40.37
CA GLU A 712 20.41 -10.58 -41.55
C GLU A 712 20.80 -11.50 -42.72
N THR A 713 22.09 -11.86 -42.84
CA THR A 713 22.60 -12.72 -43.94
C THR A 713 22.56 -14.22 -43.63
N ASN A 714 22.44 -14.60 -42.36
CA ASN A 714 22.34 -16.00 -41.94
C ASN A 714 21.23 -16.13 -40.89
N ALA A 715 20.03 -16.35 -41.43
CA ALA A 715 18.79 -16.44 -40.68
C ALA A 715 18.85 -17.50 -39.56
N ASN A 716 18.45 -17.09 -38.36
CA ASN A 716 18.17 -18.06 -37.30
C ASN A 716 16.99 -18.96 -37.73
N SER A 717 17.09 -20.27 -37.48
CA SER A 717 16.00 -21.22 -37.74
C SER A 717 16.16 -22.49 -36.93
N ILE A 718 15.09 -23.24 -36.73
CA ILE A 718 15.12 -24.61 -36.24
C ILE A 718 14.60 -25.52 -37.34
N SER A 719 15.23 -26.68 -37.57
CA SER A 719 14.79 -27.68 -38.54
C SER A 719 14.70 -29.08 -37.93
N ILE A 720 13.70 -29.85 -38.37
CA ILE A 720 13.63 -31.29 -38.11
C ILE A 720 14.43 -31.98 -39.22
N VAL A 721 15.32 -32.88 -38.82
CA VAL A 721 16.20 -33.61 -39.74
C VAL A 721 15.90 -35.10 -39.72
N ASP A 722 16.00 -35.74 -40.88
CA ASP A 722 15.86 -37.19 -41.03
C ASP A 722 17.18 -37.93 -40.74
N GLU A 723 17.17 -39.27 -40.84
CA GLU A 723 18.34 -40.11 -40.61
C GLU A 723 19.46 -39.91 -41.66
N HIS A 724 19.13 -39.34 -42.81
CA HIS A 724 20.07 -38.96 -43.89
C HIS A 724 20.51 -37.48 -43.80
N GLY A 725 20.03 -36.72 -42.81
CA GLY A 725 20.37 -35.32 -42.57
C GLY A 725 19.56 -34.29 -43.37
N ILE A 726 18.51 -34.73 -44.08
CA ILE A 726 17.61 -33.90 -44.90
C ILE A 726 16.64 -33.12 -44.01
N GLU A 727 16.43 -31.83 -44.29
CA GLU A 727 15.46 -31.00 -43.55
C GLU A 727 14.02 -31.35 -43.97
N ILE A 728 13.24 -31.94 -43.05
CA ILE A 728 11.81 -32.28 -43.26
C ILE A 728 10.91 -31.07 -43.00
N PHE A 729 11.26 -30.28 -41.99
CA PHE A 729 10.53 -29.09 -41.54
C PHE A 729 11.52 -28.00 -41.13
N LYS A 730 11.12 -26.73 -41.28
CA LYS A 730 11.90 -25.56 -40.88
C LYS A 730 10.94 -24.50 -40.32
N THR A 731 11.27 -23.93 -39.16
CA THR A 731 10.46 -22.90 -38.50
C THR A 731 10.41 -21.60 -39.29
N SER A 732 9.39 -20.76 -39.06
CA SER A 732 9.31 -19.45 -39.72
C SER A 732 10.46 -18.54 -39.28
N TYR A 733 11.06 -17.82 -40.24
CA TYR A 733 12.10 -16.82 -39.96
C TYR A 733 11.52 -15.48 -39.47
N HIS A 734 10.31 -15.14 -39.93
CA HIS A 734 9.61 -13.90 -39.56
C HIS A 734 8.19 -14.16 -39.06
N GLU A 735 7.72 -13.26 -38.21
CA GLU A 735 6.29 -13.08 -37.95
C GLU A 735 5.68 -12.26 -39.10
N PRO A 736 4.43 -12.50 -39.50
CA PRO A 736 3.74 -11.61 -40.44
C PRO A 736 3.59 -10.20 -39.82
N PRO A 737 3.80 -9.11 -40.58
CA PRO A 737 3.55 -7.76 -40.09
C PRO A 737 2.08 -7.59 -39.63
N PRO A 738 1.82 -6.92 -38.50
CA PRO A 738 0.46 -6.60 -38.08
C PRO A 738 -0.27 -5.68 -39.08
N ASP A 739 -1.59 -5.84 -39.19
CA ASP A 739 -2.48 -5.00 -39.99
C ASP A 739 -2.17 -3.49 -39.83
N GLY A 740 -1.94 -2.80 -40.95
CA GLY A 740 -1.57 -1.39 -41.00
C GLY A 740 -0.07 -1.09 -40.84
N TYR A 741 0.79 -2.10 -40.76
CA TYR A 741 2.26 -1.99 -40.71
C TYR A 741 2.97 -2.79 -41.81
N GLU A 742 2.27 -3.15 -42.89
CA GLU A 742 2.75 -3.99 -44.00
C GLU A 742 3.99 -3.40 -44.69
N ASN A 743 4.13 -2.07 -44.69
CA ASN A 743 5.25 -1.34 -45.28
C ASN A 743 6.45 -1.15 -44.33
N VAL A 744 6.44 -1.72 -43.13
CA VAL A 744 7.52 -1.56 -42.13
C VAL A 744 8.57 -2.65 -42.29
N THR A 745 9.70 -2.28 -42.89
CA THR A 745 10.77 -3.23 -43.26
C THR A 745 11.75 -3.57 -42.13
N ASN A 746 11.84 -2.76 -41.07
CA ASN A 746 12.83 -2.91 -40.00
C ASN A 746 12.32 -3.68 -38.76
N ILE A 747 11.40 -4.62 -38.94
CA ILE A 747 10.94 -5.53 -37.88
C ILE A 747 12.00 -6.61 -37.68
N VAL A 748 12.71 -6.57 -36.55
CA VAL A 748 13.70 -7.61 -36.18
C VAL A 748 13.00 -8.99 -36.07
N PRO A 749 13.53 -10.07 -36.67
CA PRO A 749 12.95 -11.40 -36.54
C PRO A 749 12.97 -11.90 -35.09
N PRO A 750 12.22 -12.95 -34.74
CA PRO A 750 12.31 -13.58 -33.43
C PRO A 750 13.73 -14.08 -33.12
N TYR A 751 14.25 -13.71 -31.95
CA TYR A 751 15.52 -14.21 -31.42
C TYR A 751 15.59 -14.03 -29.91
N ASN A 752 16.50 -14.77 -29.27
CA ASN A 752 16.90 -14.52 -27.90
C ASN A 752 18.26 -13.82 -27.89
N ALA A 753 18.29 -12.56 -27.45
CA ALA A 753 19.52 -11.77 -27.41
C ALA A 753 20.55 -12.39 -26.45
N PHE A 754 21.82 -12.34 -26.87
CA PHE A 754 23.00 -12.93 -26.23
C PHE A 754 23.08 -14.45 -26.24
N ALA A 755 22.16 -15.16 -26.89
CA ALA A 755 22.29 -16.59 -27.14
C ALA A 755 23.57 -16.90 -27.95
N ALA A 756 24.27 -17.99 -27.60
CA ALA A 756 25.50 -18.36 -28.29
C ALA A 756 25.25 -18.73 -29.76
N GLN A 757 26.25 -18.52 -30.62
CA GLN A 757 26.21 -19.03 -31.98
C GLN A 757 26.44 -20.54 -32.00
N GLY A 758 25.82 -21.23 -32.96
CA GLY A 758 26.06 -22.65 -33.17
C GLY A 758 24.99 -23.35 -34.00
N MET A 759 25.34 -24.55 -34.46
CA MET A 759 24.45 -25.46 -35.19
C MET A 759 24.32 -26.84 -34.51
N PRO A 760 23.86 -26.90 -33.23
CA PRO A 760 23.72 -28.18 -32.53
C PRO A 760 22.62 -29.02 -33.16
N GLU A 761 22.85 -30.33 -33.22
CA GLU A 761 21.89 -31.32 -33.69
C GLU A 761 21.78 -32.44 -32.65
N GLY A 762 20.56 -32.84 -32.29
CA GLY A 762 20.32 -33.84 -31.27
C GLY A 762 18.84 -34.15 -31.07
N ASP A 763 18.56 -35.14 -30.22
CA ASP A 763 17.18 -35.51 -29.90
C ASP A 763 16.54 -34.45 -28.98
N LEU A 764 15.23 -34.28 -29.15
CA LEU A 764 14.45 -33.26 -28.47
C LEU A 764 13.88 -33.78 -27.14
N VAL A 765 14.07 -33.04 -26.05
CA VAL A 765 13.50 -33.36 -24.73
C VAL A 765 12.61 -32.21 -24.25
N TYR A 766 11.35 -32.50 -23.93
CA TYR A 766 10.46 -31.51 -23.31
C TYR A 766 10.76 -31.36 -21.82
N VAL A 767 11.04 -30.13 -21.38
CA VAL A 767 11.48 -29.82 -20.00
C VAL A 767 10.52 -28.89 -19.25
N ASN A 768 9.23 -28.91 -19.63
CA ASN A 768 8.18 -28.11 -19.01
C ASN A 768 8.54 -26.61 -18.96
N TYR A 769 8.72 -26.00 -17.78
CA TYR A 769 9.11 -24.59 -17.65
C TYR A 769 10.64 -24.41 -17.47
N ALA A 770 11.45 -25.46 -17.61
CA ALA A 770 12.90 -25.44 -17.39
C ALA A 770 13.32 -24.93 -15.99
N ARG A 771 12.47 -25.14 -14.97
CA ARG A 771 12.78 -24.83 -13.57
C ARG A 771 13.72 -25.90 -13.00
N THR A 772 14.34 -25.62 -11.87
CA THR A 772 15.29 -26.55 -11.23
C THR A 772 14.61 -27.87 -10.87
N GLU A 773 13.36 -27.80 -10.38
CA GLU A 773 12.50 -28.94 -10.10
C GLU A 773 12.02 -29.69 -11.35
N ASP A 774 11.90 -29.03 -12.52
CA ASP A 774 11.56 -29.72 -13.77
C ASP A 774 12.73 -30.63 -14.21
N PHE A 775 13.97 -30.14 -14.11
CA PHE A 775 15.16 -30.94 -14.41
C PHE A 775 15.45 -32.03 -13.37
N PHE A 776 15.29 -31.75 -12.08
CA PHE A 776 15.42 -32.78 -11.04
C PHE A 776 14.38 -33.90 -11.22
N LYS A 777 13.15 -33.60 -11.63
CA LYS A 777 12.13 -34.61 -11.94
C LYS A 777 12.54 -35.49 -13.11
N LEU A 778 13.01 -34.87 -14.20
CA LEU A 778 13.49 -35.61 -15.37
C LEU A 778 14.66 -36.54 -15.03
N GLU A 779 15.67 -36.04 -14.33
CA GLU A 779 16.86 -36.79 -13.92
C GLU A 779 16.53 -37.93 -12.94
N ARG A 780 15.76 -37.64 -11.88
CA ARG A 780 15.68 -38.52 -10.68
C ARG A 780 14.41 -39.35 -10.58
N GLU A 781 13.30 -38.89 -11.15
CA GLU A 781 12.03 -39.63 -11.16
C GLU A 781 11.77 -40.33 -12.50
N MET A 782 12.25 -39.75 -13.61
CA MET A 782 11.96 -40.22 -14.96
C MET A 782 13.17 -40.85 -15.67
N SER A 783 14.38 -40.77 -15.09
CA SER A 783 15.65 -41.27 -15.65
C SER A 783 16.01 -40.71 -17.04
N ILE A 784 15.55 -39.50 -17.36
CA ILE A 784 15.80 -38.82 -18.65
C ILE A 784 17.04 -37.93 -18.53
N ASN A 785 18.11 -38.35 -19.21
CA ASN A 785 19.36 -37.58 -19.28
C ASN A 785 19.28 -36.50 -20.39
N CYS A 786 19.46 -35.23 -20.02
CA CYS A 786 19.48 -34.09 -20.95
C CYS A 786 20.86 -33.81 -21.58
N THR A 787 21.91 -34.53 -21.15
CA THR A 787 23.28 -34.36 -21.66
C THR A 787 23.34 -34.65 -23.16
N GLY A 788 23.82 -33.69 -23.95
CA GLY A 788 23.90 -33.83 -25.41
C GLY A 788 22.55 -33.75 -26.13
N LYS A 789 21.49 -33.29 -25.45
CA LYS A 789 20.13 -33.12 -26.03
C LYS A 789 19.82 -31.65 -26.30
N ILE A 790 18.88 -31.41 -27.21
CA ILE A 790 18.23 -30.11 -27.36
C ILE A 790 16.98 -30.15 -26.49
N VAL A 791 16.80 -29.15 -25.62
CA VAL A 791 15.64 -29.10 -24.72
C VAL A 791 14.61 -28.08 -25.22
N ILE A 792 13.33 -28.43 -25.18
CA ILE A 792 12.23 -27.50 -25.48
C ILE A 792 11.45 -27.19 -24.20
N ALA A 793 11.30 -25.89 -23.91
CA ALA A 793 10.66 -25.39 -22.71
C ALA A 793 9.64 -24.31 -23.05
N ARG A 794 8.52 -24.29 -22.33
CA ARG A 794 7.58 -23.16 -22.41
C ARG A 794 8.07 -21.96 -21.60
N TYR A 795 7.75 -20.78 -22.09
CA TYR A 795 7.91 -19.52 -21.38
C TYR A 795 7.05 -19.47 -20.09
N GLY A 796 7.28 -18.45 -19.25
CA GLY A 796 6.54 -18.26 -18.00
C GLY A 796 7.14 -18.94 -16.77
N LYS A 797 6.52 -18.67 -15.61
CA LYS A 797 6.89 -19.07 -14.23
C LYS A 797 8.23 -18.54 -13.70
N ILE A 798 9.33 -18.67 -14.46
CA ILE A 798 10.66 -18.12 -14.15
C ILE A 798 11.21 -17.29 -15.31
N PHE A 799 12.15 -16.39 -15.01
CA PHE A 799 12.83 -15.58 -16.03
C PHE A 799 13.64 -16.46 -17.01
N ARG A 800 13.70 -16.04 -18.27
CA ARG A 800 14.22 -16.89 -19.36
C ARG A 800 15.72 -17.15 -19.29
N GLY A 801 16.52 -16.24 -18.74
CA GLY A 801 17.95 -16.52 -18.47
C GLY A 801 18.15 -17.67 -17.47
N ASN A 802 17.25 -17.84 -16.50
CA ASN A 802 17.31 -18.97 -15.56
C ASN A 802 16.96 -20.31 -16.24
N LYS A 803 16.01 -20.32 -17.19
CA LYS A 803 15.70 -21.51 -18.00
C LYS A 803 16.95 -22.00 -18.76
N VAL A 804 17.66 -21.08 -19.39
CA VAL A 804 18.89 -21.36 -20.14
C VAL A 804 20.03 -21.80 -19.21
N LYS A 805 20.22 -21.12 -18.08
CA LYS A 805 21.19 -21.53 -17.04
C LYS A 805 20.93 -22.97 -16.56
N ASN A 806 19.68 -23.32 -16.28
CA ASN A 806 19.29 -24.65 -15.82
C ASN A 806 19.53 -25.70 -16.90
N ALA A 807 19.18 -25.42 -18.16
CA ALA A 807 19.46 -26.30 -19.30
C ALA A 807 20.96 -26.54 -19.50
N MET A 808 21.80 -25.50 -19.38
CA MET A 808 23.26 -25.62 -19.40
C MET A 808 23.77 -26.50 -18.24
N SER A 809 23.23 -26.35 -17.04
CA SER A 809 23.57 -27.19 -15.87
C SER A 809 23.12 -28.65 -16.03
N ALA A 810 22.08 -28.92 -16.83
CA ALA A 810 21.61 -30.25 -17.18
C ALA A 810 22.31 -30.86 -18.44
N GLY A 811 23.36 -30.21 -18.94
CA GLY A 811 24.17 -30.71 -20.07
C GLY A 811 23.53 -30.58 -21.46
N ALA A 812 22.43 -29.81 -21.60
CA ALA A 812 21.80 -29.58 -22.89
C ALA A 812 22.72 -28.78 -23.84
N ILE A 813 22.70 -29.12 -25.13
CA ILE A 813 23.53 -28.47 -26.17
C ILE A 813 22.82 -27.31 -26.89
N GLY A 814 21.53 -27.11 -26.62
CA GLY A 814 20.72 -26.02 -27.13
C GLY A 814 19.34 -26.01 -26.46
N ILE A 815 18.67 -24.86 -26.46
CA ILE A 815 17.34 -24.71 -25.85
C ILE A 815 16.37 -23.91 -26.74
N ILE A 816 15.20 -24.48 -26.95
CA ILE A 816 14.08 -23.91 -27.70
C ILE A 816 13.05 -23.38 -26.70
N LEU A 817 12.61 -22.13 -26.89
CA LEU A 817 11.63 -21.48 -26.02
C LEU A 817 10.34 -21.18 -26.79
N TYR A 818 9.18 -21.62 -26.30
CA TYR A 818 7.90 -21.36 -26.96
C TYR A 818 6.83 -20.76 -26.03
N SER A 819 5.89 -20.00 -26.59
CA SER A 819 4.79 -19.39 -25.85
C SER A 819 3.55 -20.27 -25.89
N ASP A 820 3.46 -21.20 -24.95
CA ASP A 820 2.36 -22.15 -24.81
C ASP A 820 0.99 -21.46 -24.65
N PRO A 821 -0.06 -21.85 -25.43
CA PRO A 821 -1.39 -21.28 -25.29
C PRO A 821 -1.98 -21.39 -23.88
N ALA A 822 -1.63 -22.41 -23.09
CA ALA A 822 -2.09 -22.57 -21.71
C ALA A 822 -1.53 -21.50 -20.74
N ASP A 823 -0.47 -20.79 -21.16
CA ASP A 823 0.16 -19.70 -20.41
C ASP A 823 -0.03 -18.32 -21.07
N TYR A 824 -0.29 -18.26 -22.39
CA TYR A 824 -0.28 -17.04 -23.19
C TYR A 824 -1.56 -16.73 -23.99
N SER A 825 -2.61 -17.56 -23.89
CA SER A 825 -3.92 -17.33 -24.51
C SER A 825 -5.05 -17.45 -23.48
N ALA A 826 -5.81 -16.36 -23.28
CA ALA A 826 -6.99 -16.35 -22.43
C ALA A 826 -8.15 -17.16 -23.05
N PRO A 827 -8.97 -17.86 -22.25
CA PRO A 827 -10.12 -18.60 -22.77
C PRO A 827 -11.12 -17.65 -23.47
N GLU A 828 -11.81 -18.18 -24.49
CA GLU A 828 -12.85 -17.50 -25.28
C GLU A 828 -12.41 -16.25 -26.08
N VAL A 829 -11.13 -15.86 -26.01
CA VAL A 829 -10.59 -14.70 -26.74
C VAL A 829 -9.95 -15.12 -28.07
N GLN A 830 -10.26 -14.42 -29.16
CA GLN A 830 -9.62 -14.64 -30.46
C GLN A 830 -8.19 -14.07 -30.49
N PRO A 831 -7.26 -14.67 -31.26
CA PRO A 831 -5.95 -14.07 -31.51
C PRO A 831 -6.02 -12.70 -32.19
N TYR A 832 -4.96 -11.91 -32.05
CA TYR A 832 -4.76 -10.70 -32.82
C TYR A 832 -4.78 -11.00 -34.34
N PRO A 833 -5.41 -10.16 -35.21
CA PRO A 833 -5.98 -8.85 -34.94
C PRO A 833 -7.43 -8.82 -34.43
N ARG A 834 -8.13 -9.97 -34.38
CA ARG A 834 -9.57 -10.03 -34.03
C ARG A 834 -9.85 -9.98 -32.53
N GLY A 835 -8.86 -10.31 -31.71
CA GLY A 835 -8.84 -10.10 -30.27
C GLY A 835 -7.44 -9.77 -29.79
N TRP A 836 -7.12 -10.12 -28.54
CA TRP A 836 -5.86 -9.77 -27.89
C TRP A 836 -4.99 -10.97 -27.48
N ASN A 837 -5.40 -12.20 -27.84
CA ASN A 837 -4.56 -13.38 -27.63
C ASN A 837 -3.38 -13.43 -28.61
N LEU A 838 -2.34 -14.15 -28.20
CA LEU A 838 -1.14 -14.38 -29.01
C LEU A 838 -1.48 -15.20 -30.29
N PRO A 839 -1.07 -14.75 -31.49
CA PRO A 839 -1.14 -15.57 -32.70
C PRO A 839 -0.14 -16.74 -32.67
N GLY A 840 -0.50 -17.89 -33.26
CA GLY A 840 0.33 -19.10 -33.25
C GLY A 840 1.65 -19.01 -34.00
N THR A 841 1.81 -18.02 -34.87
CA THR A 841 3.05 -17.66 -35.56
C THR A 841 3.92 -16.66 -34.79
N ALA A 842 3.44 -16.10 -33.67
CA ALA A 842 4.14 -15.07 -32.90
C ALA A 842 5.03 -15.67 -31.80
N ALA A 843 6.24 -15.15 -31.66
CA ALA A 843 7.30 -15.70 -30.84
C ALA A 843 7.90 -14.65 -29.89
N GLN A 844 7.83 -14.92 -28.58
CA GLN A 844 8.33 -13.98 -27.57
C GLN A 844 9.86 -13.83 -27.66
N ARG A 845 10.30 -12.64 -28.08
CA ARG A 845 11.69 -12.18 -28.00
C ARG A 845 12.09 -11.87 -26.55
N GLY A 846 13.39 -11.85 -26.28
CA GLY A 846 13.91 -11.47 -24.96
C GLY A 846 15.38 -11.83 -24.78
N ASN A 847 16.11 -11.04 -24.00
CA ASN A 847 17.47 -11.40 -23.60
C ASN A 847 17.47 -12.64 -22.70
N VAL A 848 18.54 -13.43 -22.77
CA VAL A 848 18.76 -14.65 -21.96
C VAL A 848 20.02 -14.57 -21.08
N LEU A 849 20.47 -13.35 -20.77
CA LEU A 849 21.59 -13.13 -19.85
C LEU A 849 21.24 -13.53 -18.41
N ASN A 850 22.23 -13.91 -17.62
CA ASN A 850 22.11 -14.08 -16.17
C ASN A 850 23.03 -13.09 -15.43
N LEU A 851 22.71 -11.79 -15.49
CA LEU A 851 23.55 -10.69 -14.99
C LEU A 851 23.65 -10.57 -13.46
N ASN A 852 22.63 -11.03 -12.72
CA ASN A 852 22.52 -10.83 -11.25
C ASN A 852 22.71 -9.36 -10.80
N GLY A 853 22.39 -8.37 -11.63
CA GLY A 853 22.56 -6.93 -11.35
C GLY A 853 23.90 -6.32 -11.79
N ALA A 854 24.73 -7.02 -12.56
CA ALA A 854 26.07 -6.56 -12.97
C ALA A 854 26.10 -5.28 -13.85
N GLY A 855 25.04 -5.02 -14.63
CA GLY A 855 25.00 -3.93 -15.62
C GLY A 855 25.29 -4.43 -17.04
N ASP A 856 26.11 -3.69 -17.78
CA ASP A 856 26.66 -4.15 -19.06
C ASP A 856 27.51 -5.42 -18.86
N PRO A 857 27.41 -6.46 -19.72
CA PRO A 857 28.19 -7.69 -19.58
C PRO A 857 29.71 -7.52 -19.55
N LEU A 858 30.26 -6.42 -20.10
CA LEU A 858 31.70 -6.20 -20.25
C LEU A 858 32.27 -5.17 -19.27
N THR A 859 31.45 -4.31 -18.66
CA THR A 859 31.88 -3.32 -17.64
C THR A 859 31.17 -3.50 -16.29
N PRO A 860 31.18 -4.71 -15.68
CA PRO A 860 30.47 -4.96 -14.42
C PRO A 860 30.91 -4.00 -13.31
N GLY A 861 29.95 -3.28 -12.71
CA GLY A 861 30.20 -2.30 -11.65
C GLY A 861 30.76 -0.93 -12.11
N TYR A 862 30.99 -0.72 -13.41
CA TYR A 862 31.54 0.54 -13.95
C TYR A 862 30.69 1.08 -15.11
N PRO A 863 30.62 2.42 -15.33
CA PRO A 863 29.90 2.98 -16.46
C PRO A 863 30.62 2.70 -17.79
N ALA A 864 29.91 2.13 -18.77
CA ALA A 864 30.43 1.80 -20.10
C ALA A 864 30.67 3.07 -20.97
N LYS A 865 31.73 3.82 -20.68
CA LYS A 865 32.18 4.99 -21.46
C LYS A 865 33.20 4.60 -22.54
N GLU A 866 33.53 5.56 -23.39
CA GLU A 866 34.50 5.41 -24.49
C GLU A 866 35.87 4.93 -23.98
N TYR A 867 36.31 5.41 -22.81
CA TYR A 867 37.58 5.04 -22.18
C TYR A 867 37.52 3.84 -21.22
N THR A 868 36.34 3.28 -20.95
CA THR A 868 36.19 2.23 -19.93
C THR A 868 36.76 0.90 -20.42
N PHE A 869 37.59 0.25 -19.57
CA PHE A 869 38.05 -1.12 -19.81
C PHE A 869 36.86 -2.08 -19.94
N ARG A 870 36.93 -2.99 -20.90
CA ARG A 870 35.90 -4.00 -21.19
C ARG A 870 36.52 -5.39 -21.09
N LEU A 871 35.80 -6.32 -20.47
CA LEU A 871 36.10 -7.75 -20.52
C LEU A 871 36.08 -8.25 -21.98
N ASN A 872 36.73 -9.39 -22.23
CA ASN A 872 36.56 -10.09 -23.51
C ASN A 872 35.11 -10.63 -23.61
N VAL A 873 34.56 -10.72 -24.82
CA VAL A 873 33.16 -11.16 -25.02
C VAL A 873 32.92 -12.59 -24.51
N GLU A 874 33.95 -13.44 -24.54
CA GLU A 874 33.92 -14.81 -24.01
C GLU A 874 33.89 -14.87 -22.46
N GLU A 875 34.33 -13.80 -21.80
CA GLU A 875 34.37 -13.62 -20.34
C GLU A 875 33.19 -12.75 -19.84
N GLY A 876 32.33 -12.28 -20.76
CA GLY A 876 31.23 -11.36 -20.45
C GLY A 876 30.21 -11.95 -19.48
N VAL A 877 29.81 -11.14 -18.49
CA VAL A 877 29.04 -11.61 -17.34
C VAL A 877 27.68 -12.15 -17.75
N GLY A 878 27.41 -13.41 -17.40
CA GLY A 878 26.10 -14.02 -17.57
C GLY A 878 25.72 -14.38 -19.01
N ILE A 879 26.65 -14.33 -19.97
CA ILE A 879 26.42 -14.76 -21.36
C ILE A 879 26.26 -16.31 -21.40
N PRO A 880 25.17 -16.85 -21.99
CA PRO A 880 24.98 -18.28 -22.11
C PRO A 880 25.95 -18.91 -23.12
N LYS A 881 26.33 -20.17 -22.90
CA LYS A 881 27.29 -20.91 -23.74
C LYS A 881 26.64 -21.91 -24.71
N ILE A 882 25.30 -21.88 -24.83
CA ILE A 882 24.53 -22.72 -25.75
C ILE A 882 23.58 -21.86 -26.60
N PRO A 883 23.26 -22.28 -27.84
CA PRO A 883 22.23 -21.65 -28.66
C PRO A 883 20.85 -21.65 -28.01
N VAL A 884 20.13 -20.54 -28.20
CA VAL A 884 18.78 -20.31 -27.72
C VAL A 884 17.97 -19.61 -28.80
N HIS A 885 16.76 -20.11 -29.07
CA HIS A 885 15.89 -19.51 -30.08
C HIS A 885 14.40 -19.61 -29.68
N PRO A 886 13.59 -18.54 -29.88
CA PRO A 886 12.19 -18.54 -29.55
C PRO A 886 11.31 -18.88 -30.76
N ILE A 887 10.22 -19.63 -30.55
CA ILE A 887 9.27 -20.01 -31.60
C ILE A 887 7.81 -19.75 -31.20
N GLY A 888 6.94 -19.65 -32.21
CA GLY A 888 5.49 -19.64 -32.03
C GLY A 888 4.96 -21.03 -31.66
N TYR A 889 3.75 -21.10 -31.12
CA TYR A 889 3.19 -22.38 -30.67
C TYR A 889 2.79 -23.31 -31.83
N ASN A 890 2.50 -22.79 -33.02
CA ASN A 890 2.28 -23.62 -34.23
C ASN A 890 3.55 -24.40 -34.58
N ASP A 891 4.70 -23.71 -34.58
CA ASP A 891 6.00 -24.33 -34.86
C ASP A 891 6.38 -25.33 -33.77
N ALA A 892 6.02 -25.05 -32.50
CA ALA A 892 6.26 -25.95 -31.38
C ALA A 892 5.44 -27.26 -31.46
N GLU A 893 4.20 -27.21 -31.93
CA GLU A 893 3.33 -28.38 -32.13
C GLU A 893 3.92 -29.38 -33.15
N MET A 894 4.73 -28.90 -34.10
CA MET A 894 5.36 -29.74 -35.13
C MET A 894 6.65 -30.43 -34.66
N LEU A 895 7.24 -30.04 -33.53
CA LEU A 895 8.56 -30.53 -33.08
C LEU A 895 8.46 -31.83 -32.25
N LEU A 896 8.59 -32.98 -32.92
CA LEU A 896 8.43 -34.32 -32.32
C LEU A 896 9.58 -35.32 -32.59
N ARG A 897 10.74 -34.88 -33.11
CA ARG A 897 11.85 -35.75 -33.56
C ARG A 897 13.23 -35.14 -33.27
N LYS A 898 14.29 -35.71 -33.86
CA LYS A 898 15.64 -35.12 -33.89
C LYS A 898 15.61 -33.73 -34.55
N VAL A 899 16.28 -32.77 -33.93
CA VAL A 899 16.25 -31.35 -34.33
C VAL A 899 17.68 -30.85 -34.57
N ARG A 900 17.82 -29.93 -35.52
CA ARG A 900 18.99 -29.08 -35.73
C ARG A 900 18.57 -27.63 -35.43
N MET A 901 19.34 -26.92 -34.60
CA MET A 901 19.21 -25.46 -34.47
C MET A 901 20.20 -24.78 -35.42
N ASN A 902 19.87 -23.58 -35.89
CA ASN A 902 20.77 -22.67 -36.60
C ASN A 902 20.68 -21.30 -35.91
N VAL A 903 21.72 -20.89 -35.17
CA VAL A 903 21.73 -19.61 -34.45
C VAL A 903 23.02 -18.85 -34.72
N HIS A 904 22.89 -17.62 -35.23
CA HIS A 904 23.99 -16.77 -35.66
C HIS A 904 23.84 -15.32 -35.17
N ASN A 905 23.35 -15.13 -33.94
CA ASN A 905 23.27 -13.82 -33.32
C ASN A 905 24.66 -13.17 -33.18
N ILE A 906 24.76 -11.88 -33.48
CA ILE A 906 25.97 -11.08 -33.42
C ILE A 906 25.92 -10.23 -32.15
N ASN A 907 26.85 -10.45 -31.23
CA ASN A 907 27.08 -9.57 -30.08
C ASN A 907 27.99 -8.41 -30.51
N LYS A 908 27.59 -7.16 -30.27
CA LYS A 908 28.25 -5.95 -30.78
C LYS A 908 28.16 -4.79 -29.79
N VAL A 909 29.31 -4.18 -29.47
CA VAL A 909 29.35 -2.94 -28.70
C VAL A 909 28.68 -1.82 -29.49
N THR A 910 27.63 -1.23 -28.92
CA THR A 910 26.67 -0.34 -29.59
C THR A 910 26.29 0.82 -28.67
N ARG A 911 26.10 2.01 -29.25
CA ARG A 911 25.83 3.24 -28.48
C ARG A 911 24.35 3.39 -28.13
N ILE A 912 24.04 3.40 -26.84
CA ILE A 912 22.71 3.68 -26.27
C ILE A 912 22.62 5.12 -25.75
N TYR A 913 21.41 5.65 -25.62
CA TYR A 913 21.14 7.06 -25.30
C TYR A 913 20.01 7.24 -24.28
N ASN A 914 20.38 7.49 -23.03
CA ASN A 914 19.45 7.90 -21.97
C ASN A 914 19.13 9.39 -22.11
N VAL A 915 17.86 9.77 -22.04
CA VAL A 915 17.43 11.18 -21.92
C VAL A 915 17.19 11.49 -20.45
N ILE A 916 17.96 12.43 -19.90
CA ILE A 916 17.84 12.88 -18.51
C ILE A 916 17.35 14.32 -18.50
N GLY A 917 16.20 14.56 -17.86
CA GLY A 917 15.56 15.85 -17.67
C GLY A 917 15.53 16.23 -16.20
N THR A 918 15.82 17.49 -15.90
CA THR A 918 15.93 17.98 -14.51
C THR A 918 15.03 19.19 -14.28
N ILE A 919 14.21 19.15 -13.23
CA ILE A 919 13.58 20.34 -12.62
C ILE A 919 14.30 20.58 -11.29
N ARG A 920 14.99 21.72 -11.18
CA ARG A 920 15.90 22.04 -10.07
C ARG A 920 15.13 22.31 -8.77
N GLY A 921 15.69 21.86 -7.65
CA GLY A 921 15.14 22.17 -6.33
C GLY A 921 15.33 23.64 -5.95
N TYR A 922 14.26 24.26 -5.44
CA TYR A 922 14.30 25.64 -4.94
C TYR A 922 14.89 25.75 -3.52
N VAL A 923 14.70 24.70 -2.70
CA VAL A 923 15.23 24.62 -1.32
C VAL A 923 16.40 23.64 -1.28
N GLU A 924 16.17 22.41 -1.72
CA GLU A 924 17.14 21.31 -1.75
C GLU A 924 17.43 20.94 -3.22
N PRO A 925 18.36 21.63 -3.92
CA PRO A 925 18.73 21.31 -5.30
C PRO A 925 19.58 20.04 -5.44
N ASP A 926 20.09 19.53 -4.32
CA ASP A 926 20.98 18.37 -4.14
C ASP A 926 20.23 17.09 -3.71
N ARG A 927 18.96 17.20 -3.32
CA ARG A 927 18.08 16.05 -3.06
C ARG A 927 17.32 15.67 -4.33
N TYR A 928 17.35 14.40 -4.70
CA TYR A 928 16.80 13.91 -5.98
C TYR A 928 15.58 13.02 -5.77
N VAL A 929 14.51 13.31 -6.52
CA VAL A 929 13.36 12.41 -6.70
C VAL A 929 13.34 12.00 -8.16
N ILE A 930 13.60 10.73 -8.43
CA ILE A 930 13.74 10.19 -9.80
C ILE A 930 12.45 9.50 -10.22
N LEU A 931 11.92 9.87 -11.38
CA LEU A 931 10.87 9.14 -12.10
C LEU A 931 11.47 8.66 -13.43
N GLY A 932 11.65 7.34 -13.56
CA GLY A 932 12.29 6.71 -14.71
C GLY A 932 11.40 5.70 -15.44
N GLY A 933 11.71 5.46 -16.71
CA GLY A 933 11.22 4.34 -17.50
C GLY A 933 12.07 4.14 -18.75
N HIS A 934 12.20 2.91 -19.25
CA HIS A 934 12.88 2.65 -20.52
C HIS A 934 12.02 3.04 -21.72
N ARG A 935 12.64 3.06 -22.89
CA ARG A 935 12.07 3.62 -24.14
C ARG A 935 12.22 2.65 -25.31
N ASP A 936 13.33 1.93 -25.35
CA ASP A 936 13.60 0.86 -26.29
C ASP A 936 12.58 -0.28 -26.17
N SER A 937 12.28 -0.94 -27.28
CA SER A 937 11.39 -2.11 -27.29
C SER A 937 11.76 -3.10 -28.40
N TRP A 938 11.28 -4.34 -28.28
CA TRP A 938 11.57 -5.40 -29.26
C TRP A 938 11.03 -5.13 -30.66
N VAL A 939 9.90 -4.42 -30.79
CA VAL A 939 9.31 -3.99 -32.06
C VAL A 939 8.69 -2.59 -31.87
N PHE A 940 7.35 -2.46 -31.89
CA PHE A 940 6.62 -1.18 -31.75
C PHE A 940 6.35 -0.75 -30.29
N GLY A 941 6.61 -1.64 -29.31
CA GLY A 941 6.59 -1.33 -27.88
C GLY A 941 5.27 -0.85 -27.26
N ALA A 942 4.12 -0.98 -27.93
CA ALA A 942 2.91 -0.23 -27.59
C ALA A 942 2.41 -0.38 -26.14
N ILE A 943 2.62 -1.53 -25.51
CA ILE A 943 2.46 -1.68 -24.06
C ILE A 943 3.82 -1.45 -23.39
N ASP A 944 4.76 -2.34 -23.67
CA ASP A 944 6.10 -2.41 -23.09
C ASP A 944 7.16 -1.76 -24.02
N PRO A 945 7.73 -0.57 -23.70
CA PRO A 945 7.44 0.33 -22.57
C PRO A 945 6.56 1.53 -22.96
N THR A 946 6.11 1.63 -24.21
CA THR A 946 5.70 2.90 -24.81
C THR A 946 4.44 3.48 -24.16
N SER A 947 3.62 2.66 -23.51
CA SER A 947 2.53 3.13 -22.63
C SER A 947 3.04 3.91 -21.40
N GLY A 948 4.10 3.40 -20.74
CA GLY A 948 4.79 4.07 -19.64
C GLY A 948 5.55 5.31 -20.09
N THR A 949 6.22 5.25 -21.25
CA THR A 949 6.85 6.44 -21.87
C THR A 949 5.83 7.54 -22.17
N ALA A 950 4.64 7.21 -22.68
CA ALA A 950 3.58 8.17 -22.92
C ALA A 950 3.03 8.82 -21.63
N VAL A 951 2.95 8.05 -20.55
CA VAL A 951 2.63 8.58 -19.20
C VAL A 951 3.74 9.49 -18.68
N LEU A 952 5.01 9.13 -18.87
CA LEU A 952 6.17 9.95 -18.49
C LEU A 952 6.15 11.32 -19.20
N GLN A 953 5.81 11.38 -20.49
CA GLN A 953 5.68 12.64 -21.23
C GLN A 953 4.54 13.53 -20.70
N GLU A 954 3.40 12.96 -20.33
CA GLU A 954 2.29 13.75 -19.80
C GLU A 954 2.58 14.24 -18.36
N ILE A 955 3.29 13.46 -17.56
CA ILE A 955 3.81 13.91 -16.26
C ILE A 955 4.80 15.05 -16.47
N ALA A 956 5.74 14.93 -17.42
CA ALA A 956 6.69 16.00 -17.78
C ALA A 956 5.98 17.30 -18.18
N GLN A 957 4.96 17.19 -19.04
CA GLN A 957 4.17 18.33 -19.50
C GLN A 957 3.38 18.98 -18.36
N SER A 958 2.78 18.17 -17.48
CA SER A 958 2.00 18.66 -16.33
C SER A 958 2.88 19.37 -15.29
N PHE A 959 4.06 18.83 -14.97
CA PHE A 959 5.04 19.53 -14.12
C PHE A 959 5.53 20.83 -14.76
N GLY A 960 5.89 20.82 -16.04
CA GLY A 960 6.35 22.00 -16.77
C GLY A 960 5.38 23.18 -16.72
N LYS A 961 4.08 22.91 -16.91
CA LYS A 961 2.99 23.92 -16.78
C LYS A 961 2.82 24.52 -15.38
N LEU A 962 3.46 23.95 -14.35
CA LEU A 962 3.30 24.31 -12.94
C LEU A 962 4.62 24.73 -12.27
N MET A 963 5.71 24.82 -13.05
CA MET A 963 7.07 24.75 -12.51
C MET A 963 7.40 25.79 -11.43
N SER A 964 7.78 25.27 -10.26
CA SER A 964 8.44 26.01 -9.17
C SER A 964 9.14 25.11 -8.15
N ARG A 965 9.10 23.76 -8.29
CA ARG A 965 9.68 22.76 -7.37
C ARG A 965 10.09 21.46 -8.09
N VAL A 966 10.94 20.66 -7.42
CA VAL A 966 11.76 19.53 -7.93
C VAL A 966 11.00 18.40 -8.65
N LEU A 967 11.67 17.82 -9.68
CA LEU A 967 11.54 16.42 -10.13
C LEU A 967 12.68 16.08 -11.13
N PHE A 968 13.21 14.85 -11.10
CA PHE A 968 14.07 14.30 -12.16
C PHE A 968 13.27 13.32 -13.01
N LEU A 969 13.41 13.43 -14.34
CA LEU A 969 12.78 12.54 -15.32
C LEU A 969 13.86 11.81 -16.12
N ILE A 970 13.73 10.49 -16.26
CA ILE A 970 14.67 9.66 -17.01
C ILE A 970 13.92 8.79 -18.03
N SER A 971 14.29 8.92 -19.30
CA SER A 971 13.90 8.00 -20.36
C SER A 971 15.13 7.19 -20.75
N ALA A 972 15.21 5.95 -20.25
CA ALA A 972 16.34 5.06 -20.42
C ALA A 972 16.32 4.36 -21.80
N ASP A 973 17.46 3.77 -22.15
CA ASP A 973 17.73 3.00 -23.36
C ASP A 973 18.57 1.79 -22.97
N ASP A 974 18.18 0.61 -23.47
CA ASP A 974 18.61 -0.70 -22.99
C ASP A 974 18.24 -1.00 -21.52
N ASP A 975 17.00 -1.45 -21.30
CA ASP A 975 16.61 -2.00 -20.00
C ASP A 975 17.28 -3.35 -19.69
N SER A 976 17.85 -4.05 -20.70
CA SER A 976 18.45 -5.36 -20.48
C SER A 976 19.71 -5.34 -19.61
N SER A 977 20.38 -4.18 -19.50
CA SER A 977 21.46 -3.92 -18.54
C SER A 977 21.02 -3.20 -17.25
N SER A 978 19.72 -2.97 -17.03
CA SER A 978 19.13 -2.48 -15.76
C SER A 978 19.67 -1.13 -15.24
N GLN A 979 20.07 -0.22 -16.14
CA GLN A 979 20.77 1.04 -15.78
C GLN A 979 19.94 2.05 -14.97
N CYS A 980 18.63 1.88 -14.83
CA CYS A 980 17.79 2.77 -14.03
C CYS A 980 18.18 2.83 -12.54
N CYS A 981 18.92 1.84 -12.02
CA CYS A 981 19.28 1.75 -10.59
C CYS A 981 20.73 2.17 -10.26
N SER A 982 21.59 2.48 -11.25
CA SER A 982 23.04 2.68 -11.01
C SER A 982 23.50 4.13 -10.86
N LEU A 983 22.57 5.09 -10.79
CA LEU A 983 22.85 6.54 -10.61
C LEU A 983 22.83 7.02 -9.14
N SER A 984 23.00 6.11 -8.18
CA SER A 984 23.01 6.41 -6.73
C SER A 984 24.41 6.29 -6.09
N ASN A 985 25.41 6.93 -6.71
CA ASN A 985 26.77 7.16 -6.18
C ASN A 985 27.18 8.60 -6.50
#